data_AF-A0A2G5C574-F1
#
_entry.id   AF-A0A2G5C574-F1
#
_cell.length_a   1.000
_cell.length_b   1.000
_cell.length_c   1.000
_cell.angle_alpha   90.00
_cell.angle_beta   90.00
_cell.angle_gamma   90.00
#
_symmetry.space_group_name_H-M   'P 1'
#
loop_
_entity.id
_entity.type
_entity.pdbx_description
1 polymer ?
#
loop_
_entity_poly.entity_id
_entity_poly.type
_entity_poly.pdbx_seq_one_letter_code
_entity_poly.pdbx_strand_id
1 'polypeptide(L)'
;MEGKRAKCRIATLLFLTIYITISALYSLIKPPHESSSSDSSSSSSSHGGCIMTYMYPTYIPISFSPSSITIPQTLLTTNNASSSVLKAKYKLFLYHEGWRKIDFDEHLKKINGVPLLFVPGNGGSYKQVRSLAAESDRAFQGGPLEQKFYREASFTPDGGGDTDEYSFKVPNQYSRRLDWFAVDLEDEHSAMDGQILEEQTEYVVYAIHRILDLYKESRDVRSKEGAETTTSLPRSVILVGHSMGGFVARAAIVHPHLRQAVVETVLTLSSPHQSPPLALQPSLGQYYYLVNQEWRKGYEVELTHTGHQLSDPKLSHIVVVSISGGIRDYQVRSKLESLDGIVPASHRLVIGSTGMRNVWLSMEHQTILWCNQLVVQVSHTLLSLVNPESGQPFPSSKKRLAAFTQMLRSEIPLSFDSQVKSSKISTQVPFKDENDAADGFSPCPRSVYWSKDGLERDLYIEGTTVTVLAMDGRRRWLDIQKSGSDGKNYFIFVTNLAPCSGVRIHLWPEKSKMTSDISPSNRVLEVTSKMVEIPAGPVPMQMEPGSQTEQPPPSAVFQLGPNDMQGFRFLTISVAPRPTVSGRPPPAASMAVGQFYNPEDGKRNFSPGSLLSSIYAQQEILLKEDHPLVLNLSFSISLGLLPVTVSLRTTGCGIKRSGLPVEEAGDVEHSRLCKLRCFPPVAIAWDSTSGLHIIPNLHSETIVVDSSPAFSDSTQESDQTTVLLLVDPHCSFKIDAAVSVTAFAGRFLLLYFSKIIGFSIAVIFFALMRQARAWELDLPLPSLLASVEMNLRMPLSFLLFAVVPIAVSLFSSMLTSQPFPPLISFFSISILCYGFANGLVIILILASHSIIYVAANVHAFIKIRWQVMEESFQFTFYHRFLNRFSSLFSFQAVRMVQGNPAVTASLISIMLVCFVHPALGLLIPLLSHALCCHTALCSYLTASIRSHAREKKFFDSKTKVDERSEQSNFRSNSGFDPLLPLEENPNSPNSSRSYGDTQIETFNHRHGLLILNLLAALMFVPSLVAWFQRIGVGQRLPWFLDSALCVGVILHGLCGSKPEYNFLSFPFLRIQGQQVGLSFVYLLSGYYCYLSGLALAPYRAFYAMAFVGVISTASRILERKYREKGEAYFSASRKHFHRH
;
A
#
# COMPACT_ATOMS: atom_id res chain seq x y z
N MET A 1 8.12 44.61 -9.41
CA MET A 1 8.56 43.32 -10.01
C MET A 1 8.20 42.11 -9.14
N GLU A 2 8.23 42.20 -7.81
CA GLU A 2 7.99 41.05 -6.90
C GLU A 2 6.58 40.43 -7.02
N GLY A 3 5.53 41.25 -7.17
CA GLY A 3 4.16 40.75 -7.33
C GLY A 3 3.91 39.97 -8.63
N LYS A 4 4.64 40.27 -9.72
CA LYS A 4 4.55 39.49 -10.96
C LYS A 4 5.26 38.12 -10.82
N ARG A 5 6.42 38.09 -10.14
CA ARG A 5 7.15 36.83 -9.86
C ARG A 5 6.35 35.89 -8.95
N ALA A 6 5.66 36.40 -7.93
CA ALA A 6 4.82 35.59 -7.05
C ALA A 6 3.63 34.95 -7.79
N LYS A 7 2.92 35.73 -8.63
CA LYS A 7 1.81 35.23 -9.45
C LYS A 7 2.25 34.16 -10.46
N CYS A 8 3.41 34.34 -11.10
CA CYS A 8 3.96 33.31 -12.00
C CYS A 8 4.24 32.00 -11.26
N ARG A 9 4.80 32.04 -10.03
CA ARG A 9 5.07 30.82 -9.24
C ARG A 9 3.81 30.04 -8.91
N ILE A 10 2.74 30.74 -8.50
CA ILE A 10 1.46 30.10 -8.21
C ILE A 10 0.86 29.48 -9.48
N ALA A 11 0.93 30.19 -10.62
CA ALA A 11 0.46 29.67 -11.89
C ALA A 11 1.22 28.40 -12.30
N THR A 12 2.55 28.36 -12.12
CA THR A 12 3.36 27.16 -12.36
C THR A 12 2.98 26.01 -11.43
N LEU A 13 2.78 26.28 -10.14
CA LEU A 13 2.38 25.26 -9.17
C LEU A 13 1.00 24.66 -9.49
N LEU A 14 0.05 25.51 -9.89
CA LEU A 14 -1.28 25.10 -10.31
C LEU A 14 -1.23 24.22 -11.56
N PHE A 15 -0.49 24.65 -12.59
CA PHE A 15 -0.33 23.87 -13.81
C PHE A 15 0.27 22.49 -13.52
N LEU A 16 1.35 22.42 -12.72
CA LEU A 16 1.98 21.17 -12.33
C LEU A 16 1.03 20.25 -11.55
N THR A 17 0.27 20.82 -10.61
CA THR A 17 -0.68 20.06 -9.78
C THR A 17 -1.80 19.47 -10.64
N ILE A 18 -2.37 20.27 -11.53
CA ILE A 18 -3.43 19.83 -12.47
C ILE A 18 -2.87 18.75 -13.40
N TYR A 19 -1.69 18.97 -13.98
CA TYR A 19 -1.04 18.02 -14.87
C TYR A 19 -0.82 16.66 -14.18
N ILE A 20 -0.19 16.64 -13.00
CA ILE A 20 0.03 15.41 -12.23
C ILE A 20 -1.29 14.74 -11.87
N THR A 21 -2.30 15.50 -11.44
CA THR A 21 -3.61 14.93 -11.06
C THR A 21 -4.31 14.28 -12.25
N ILE A 22 -4.31 14.93 -13.41
CA ILE A 22 -4.90 14.38 -14.63
C ILE A 22 -4.10 13.17 -15.12
N SER A 23 -2.78 13.23 -15.13
CA SER A 23 -1.92 12.11 -15.53
C SER A 23 -2.08 10.89 -14.60
N ALA A 24 -2.22 11.13 -13.29
CA ALA A 24 -2.47 10.08 -12.32
C ALA A 24 -3.87 9.49 -12.49
N LEU A 25 -4.90 10.32 -12.67
CA LEU A 25 -6.26 9.86 -12.92
C LEU A 25 -6.34 9.06 -14.22
N TYR A 26 -5.66 9.50 -15.28
CA TYR A 26 -5.50 8.74 -16.51
C TYR A 26 -4.85 7.39 -16.25
N SER A 27 -3.77 7.33 -15.46
CA SER A 27 -3.11 6.08 -15.09
C SER A 27 -3.97 5.15 -14.24
N LEU A 28 -4.89 5.67 -13.42
CA LEU A 28 -5.77 4.89 -12.55
C LEU A 28 -7.05 4.43 -13.26
N ILE A 29 -7.54 5.22 -14.21
CA ILE A 29 -8.73 4.90 -15.02
C ILE A 29 -8.37 4.00 -16.21
N LYS A 30 -7.18 4.19 -16.80
CA LYS A 30 -6.75 3.35 -17.91
C LYS A 30 -6.69 1.91 -17.40
N PRO A 31 -7.49 0.98 -17.95
CA PRO A 31 -7.31 -0.43 -17.63
C PRO A 31 -5.86 -0.80 -17.96
N PRO A 32 -5.22 -1.75 -17.27
CA PRO A 32 -3.83 -2.15 -17.53
C PRO A 32 -3.56 -2.74 -18.94
N HIS A 33 -4.40 -2.47 -19.93
CA HIS A 33 -4.31 -2.89 -21.32
C HIS A 33 -4.17 -1.67 -22.24
N GLU A 34 -3.44 -1.83 -23.36
CA GLU A 34 -3.13 -0.84 -24.40
C GLU A 34 -1.88 0.04 -24.19
N SER A 35 -0.73 -0.59 -23.94
CA SER A 35 0.56 -0.02 -24.36
C SER A 35 1.50 -1.08 -24.94
N SER A 36 0.98 -1.95 -25.80
CA SER A 36 1.79 -2.70 -26.77
C SER A 36 0.88 -3.21 -27.88
N SER A 37 1.05 -2.62 -29.07
CA SER A 37 0.75 -3.12 -30.42
C SER A 37 -0.43 -4.10 -30.60
N SER A 38 -1.38 -3.65 -31.41
CA SER A 38 -2.31 -4.46 -32.19
C SER A 38 -1.60 -5.61 -32.92
N ASP A 39 -1.67 -6.82 -32.38
CA ASP A 39 -1.49 -8.07 -33.13
C ASP A 39 -2.59 -9.05 -32.72
N SER A 40 -3.70 -8.96 -33.45
CA SER A 40 -4.82 -9.89 -33.40
C SER A 40 -4.47 -11.15 -34.19
N SER A 41 -3.85 -12.15 -33.56
CA SER A 41 -3.93 -13.58 -33.96
C SER A 41 -3.00 -14.50 -33.15
N SER A 42 -3.30 -14.72 -31.87
CA SER A 42 -3.06 -16.03 -31.25
C SER A 42 -3.95 -16.16 -30.02
N SER A 43 -4.74 -17.23 -30.01
CA SER A 43 -5.75 -17.52 -28.99
C SER A 43 -5.11 -17.83 -27.64
N SER A 44 -5.73 -17.30 -26.59
CA SER A 44 -5.75 -17.79 -25.20
C SER A 44 -4.44 -17.81 -24.39
N SER A 45 -3.81 -16.65 -24.18
CA SER A 45 -3.08 -16.42 -22.92
C SER A 45 -3.39 -15.02 -22.38
N SER A 46 -4.32 -14.97 -21.42
CA SER A 46 -4.63 -13.76 -20.66
C SER A 46 -3.36 -13.20 -20.03
N HIS A 47 -3.04 -11.95 -20.37
CA HIS A 47 -1.90 -11.22 -19.81
C HIS A 47 -2.09 -11.13 -18.29
N GLY A 48 -1.31 -11.95 -17.58
CA GLY A 48 -1.66 -12.41 -16.25
C GLY A 48 -1.15 -13.81 -15.94
N GLY A 49 -0.96 -14.67 -16.96
CA GLY A 49 -0.24 -15.96 -16.90
C GLY A 49 -0.79 -17.02 -15.95
N CYS A 50 -1.61 -16.64 -14.95
CA CYS A 50 -2.04 -17.54 -13.92
C CYS A 50 -3.38 -18.19 -14.26
N ILE A 51 -3.34 -19.51 -14.37
CA ILE A 51 -4.51 -20.36 -14.59
C ILE A 51 -5.34 -20.39 -13.29
N MET A 52 -6.66 -20.33 -13.40
CA MET A 52 -7.54 -20.51 -12.24
C MET A 52 -7.64 -21.99 -11.84
N THR A 53 -7.86 -22.24 -10.54
CA THR A 53 -8.18 -23.57 -10.02
C THR A 53 -9.64 -23.94 -10.27
N TYR A 54 -9.89 -25.16 -10.77
CA TYR A 54 -11.24 -25.74 -10.87
C TYR A 54 -11.68 -26.34 -9.52
N MET A 55 -12.99 -26.31 -9.25
CA MET A 55 -13.56 -26.63 -7.94
C MET A 55 -15.07 -26.92 -8.03
N TYR A 56 -15.60 -27.67 -7.07
CA TYR A 56 -17.03 -27.95 -6.89
C TYR A 56 -17.45 -27.65 -5.44
N PRO A 57 -17.58 -26.36 -5.08
CA PRO A 57 -17.67 -25.95 -3.69
C PRO A 57 -19.08 -26.15 -3.12
N THR A 58 -19.17 -26.85 -1.99
CA THR A 58 -20.36 -26.91 -1.14
C THR A 58 -20.05 -26.28 0.22
N TYR A 59 -20.94 -25.45 0.75
CA TYR A 59 -20.76 -24.78 2.04
C TYR A 59 -21.79 -25.28 3.04
N ILE A 60 -21.32 -25.95 4.08
CA ILE A 60 -22.14 -26.49 5.16
C ILE A 60 -22.27 -25.41 6.25
N PRO A 61 -23.46 -24.88 6.52
CA PRO A 61 -23.64 -23.89 7.59
C PRO A 61 -23.42 -24.52 8.96
N ILE A 62 -22.66 -23.84 9.82
CA ILE A 62 -22.42 -24.27 11.20
C ILE A 62 -23.45 -23.61 12.11
N SER A 63 -24.32 -24.42 12.70
CA SER A 63 -25.30 -23.96 13.67
C SER A 63 -24.65 -23.59 15.00
N PHE A 64 -25.11 -22.48 15.57
CA PHE A 64 -24.74 -22.03 16.91
C PHE A 64 -25.84 -22.45 17.89
N SER A 65 -25.58 -23.48 18.70
CA SER A 65 -26.53 -23.87 19.75
C SER A 65 -26.49 -22.88 20.92
N PRO A 66 -27.63 -22.37 21.41
CA PRO A 66 -27.68 -21.41 22.53
C PRO A 66 -27.35 -22.02 23.92
N SER A 67 -27.07 -23.31 24.02
CA SER A 67 -27.05 -24.06 25.29
C SER A 67 -25.66 -24.31 25.91
N SER A 68 -24.56 -23.83 25.31
CA SER A 68 -23.18 -24.08 25.79
C SER A 68 -22.49 -22.86 26.43
N ILE A 69 -23.24 -21.99 27.12
CA ILE A 69 -22.67 -20.87 27.89
C ILE A 69 -22.70 -21.19 29.38
N THR A 70 -21.59 -21.72 29.92
CA THR A 70 -21.27 -21.62 31.35
C THR A 70 -20.19 -20.55 31.52
N ILE A 71 -20.59 -19.28 31.45
CA ILE A 71 -19.74 -18.17 31.91
C ILE A 71 -20.11 -17.94 33.39
N PRO A 72 -19.14 -17.92 34.32
CA PRO A 72 -19.41 -17.62 35.72
C PRO A 72 -20.14 -16.28 35.87
N GLN A 73 -21.25 -16.30 36.59
CA GLN A 73 -22.27 -15.24 36.69
C GLN A 73 -21.83 -13.94 37.39
N THR A 74 -20.54 -13.73 37.66
CA THR A 74 -20.08 -12.63 38.54
C THR A 74 -19.61 -11.36 37.82
N LEU A 75 -19.71 -11.26 36.49
CA LEU A 75 -19.33 -10.06 35.71
C LEU A 75 -20.39 -9.67 34.66
N LEU A 76 -21.67 -9.69 35.05
CA LEU A 76 -22.81 -9.38 34.18
C LEU A 76 -23.25 -7.91 34.28
N THR A 77 -22.69 -7.06 33.41
CA THR A 77 -23.40 -5.86 32.90
C THR A 77 -22.98 -5.62 31.44
N THR A 78 -23.96 -5.43 30.56
CA THR A 78 -23.92 -4.96 29.14
C THR A 78 -23.49 -5.87 27.96
N ASN A 79 -22.76 -6.99 28.12
CA ASN A 79 -22.15 -7.68 26.94
C ASN A 79 -22.94 -8.83 26.27
N ASN A 80 -24.08 -9.28 26.81
CA ASN A 80 -24.79 -10.43 26.22
C ASN A 80 -25.59 -10.08 24.95
N ALA A 81 -26.11 -8.86 24.85
CA ALA A 81 -26.90 -8.42 23.70
C ALA A 81 -26.05 -8.22 22.43
N SER A 82 -24.82 -7.70 22.58
CA SER A 82 -23.89 -7.50 21.46
C SER A 82 -23.42 -8.82 20.85
N SER A 83 -23.12 -9.82 21.69
CA SER A 83 -22.75 -11.17 21.23
C SER A 83 -23.88 -11.87 20.49
N SER A 84 -25.14 -11.76 20.95
CA SER A 84 -26.28 -12.35 20.25
C SER A 84 -26.57 -11.70 18.90
N VAL A 85 -26.38 -10.38 18.78
CA VAL A 85 -26.57 -9.65 17.52
C VAL A 85 -25.52 -10.04 16.48
N LEU A 86 -24.24 -10.16 16.88
CA LEU A 86 -23.19 -10.61 15.97
C LEU A 86 -23.40 -12.05 15.48
N LYS A 87 -23.91 -12.95 16.34
CA LYS A 87 -24.25 -14.34 15.97
C LYS A 87 -25.39 -14.44 14.96
N ALA A 88 -26.29 -13.45 14.93
CA ALA A 88 -27.37 -13.39 13.95
C ALA A 88 -26.92 -12.74 12.63
N LYS A 89 -25.93 -11.83 12.70
CA LYS A 89 -25.38 -11.09 11.57
C LYS A 89 -24.40 -11.91 10.74
N TYR A 90 -23.32 -12.39 11.37
CA TYR A 90 -22.27 -13.14 10.68
C TYR A 90 -22.50 -14.65 10.77
N LYS A 91 -21.98 -15.38 9.77
CA LYS A 91 -22.17 -16.83 9.66
C LYS A 91 -20.84 -17.57 9.57
N LEU A 92 -20.86 -18.86 9.84
CA LEU A 92 -19.69 -19.73 9.78
C LEU A 92 -20.04 -20.93 8.91
N PHE A 93 -19.18 -21.23 7.94
CA PHE A 93 -19.36 -22.34 7.01
C PHE A 93 -18.18 -23.29 7.08
N LEU A 94 -18.44 -24.59 6.94
CA LEU A 94 -17.44 -25.61 6.61
C LEU A 94 -17.49 -25.86 5.10
N TYR A 95 -16.33 -25.79 4.46
CA TYR A 95 -16.17 -26.08 3.04
C TYR A 95 -16.12 -27.59 2.79
N HIS A 96 -16.79 -28.05 1.74
CA HIS A 96 -16.75 -29.41 1.23
C HIS A 96 -16.55 -29.39 -0.29
N GLU A 97 -15.54 -30.11 -0.80
CA GLU A 97 -15.31 -30.29 -2.23
C GLU A 97 -16.11 -31.49 -2.75
N GLY A 98 -16.90 -31.28 -3.80
CA GLY A 98 -17.60 -32.34 -4.50
C GLY A 98 -18.97 -31.95 -5.04
N TRP A 99 -19.40 -32.64 -6.10
CA TRP A 99 -20.69 -32.44 -6.76
C TRP A 99 -21.82 -33.30 -6.18
N ARG A 100 -21.50 -34.27 -5.32
CA ARG A 100 -22.49 -35.18 -4.73
C ARG A 100 -23.25 -34.48 -3.60
N LYS A 101 -24.57 -34.68 -3.55
CA LYS A 101 -25.38 -34.20 -2.43
C LYS A 101 -24.98 -34.95 -1.16
N ILE A 102 -24.66 -34.20 -0.11
CA ILE A 102 -24.28 -34.72 1.21
C ILE A 102 -25.32 -34.31 2.25
N ASP A 103 -25.49 -35.14 3.28
CA ASP A 103 -26.21 -34.77 4.49
C ASP A 103 -25.28 -33.95 5.39
N PHE A 104 -25.67 -32.71 5.68
CA PHE A 104 -24.86 -31.76 6.43
C PHE A 104 -24.69 -32.18 7.89
N ASP A 105 -25.74 -32.65 8.54
CA ASP A 105 -25.69 -33.04 9.95
C ASP A 105 -24.87 -34.31 10.14
N GLU A 106 -25.00 -35.27 9.22
CA GLU A 106 -24.17 -36.46 9.22
C GLU A 106 -22.69 -36.13 8.95
N HIS A 107 -22.41 -35.20 8.03
CA HIS A 107 -21.04 -34.77 7.72
C HIS A 107 -20.37 -34.12 8.94
N LEU A 108 -21.07 -33.24 9.65
CA LEU A 108 -20.55 -32.56 10.84
C LEU A 108 -20.28 -33.52 12.00
N LYS A 109 -21.03 -34.62 12.13
CA LYS A 109 -20.76 -35.68 13.12
C LYS A 109 -19.45 -36.43 12.83
N LYS A 110 -19.00 -36.46 11.57
CA LYS A 110 -17.85 -37.27 11.14
C LYS A 110 -16.54 -36.49 10.96
N ILE A 111 -16.47 -35.22 11.34
CA ILE A 111 -15.25 -34.42 11.18
C ILE A 111 -14.08 -34.95 12.03
N ASN A 112 -12.88 -34.99 11.44
CA ASN A 112 -11.68 -35.52 12.09
C ASN A 112 -10.34 -34.95 11.55
N GLY A 113 -10.39 -33.96 10.66
CA GLY A 113 -9.21 -33.31 10.08
C GLY A 113 -8.59 -32.26 10.99
N VAL A 114 -7.67 -31.47 10.43
CA VAL A 114 -7.06 -30.32 11.10
C VAL A 114 -7.89 -29.07 10.78
N PRO A 115 -8.39 -28.31 11.78
CA PRO A 115 -9.23 -27.15 11.53
C PRO A 115 -8.43 -25.94 11.04
N LEU A 116 -8.89 -25.35 9.93
CA LEU A 116 -8.43 -24.06 9.43
C LEU A 116 -9.59 -23.08 9.42
N LEU A 117 -9.35 -21.82 9.76
CA LEU A 117 -10.33 -20.75 9.65
C LEU A 117 -9.87 -19.69 8.66
N PHE A 118 -10.60 -19.56 7.56
CA PHE A 118 -10.41 -18.53 6.56
C PHE A 118 -11.21 -17.26 6.92
N VAL A 119 -10.53 -16.12 6.90
CA VAL A 119 -11.12 -14.79 7.12
C VAL A 119 -11.01 -13.97 5.83
N PRO A 120 -12.15 -13.57 5.23
CA PRO A 120 -12.17 -12.88 3.94
C PRO A 120 -11.70 -11.43 4.05
N GLY A 121 -11.36 -10.86 2.90
CA GLY A 121 -10.91 -9.48 2.78
C GLY A 121 -12.02 -8.42 2.84
N ASN A 122 -11.63 -7.17 2.63
CA ASN A 122 -12.56 -6.04 2.54
C ASN A 122 -13.61 -6.26 1.43
N GLY A 123 -14.90 -6.23 1.78
CA GLY A 123 -15.98 -6.50 0.82
C GLY A 123 -15.97 -7.94 0.26
N GLY A 124 -15.26 -8.86 0.91
CA GLY A 124 -15.07 -10.23 0.44
C GLY A 124 -16.00 -11.22 1.15
N SER A 125 -16.41 -12.25 0.40
CA SER A 125 -17.23 -13.33 0.95
C SER A 125 -16.39 -14.52 1.42
N TYR A 126 -16.96 -15.32 2.30
CA TYR A 126 -16.41 -16.64 2.70
C TYR A 126 -16.03 -17.52 1.50
N LYS A 127 -16.63 -17.29 0.33
CA LYS A 127 -16.33 -18.02 -0.91
C LYS A 127 -14.95 -17.74 -1.49
N GLN A 128 -14.20 -16.77 -0.95
CA GLN A 128 -12.80 -16.53 -1.33
C GLN A 128 -11.89 -17.73 -1.01
N VAL A 129 -12.25 -18.57 -0.03
CA VAL A 129 -11.47 -19.75 0.39
C VAL A 129 -11.42 -20.87 -0.66
N ARG A 130 -12.39 -20.90 -1.58
CA ARG A 130 -12.75 -22.07 -2.41
C ARG A 130 -11.59 -22.71 -3.16
N SER A 131 -10.66 -21.91 -3.68
CA SER A 131 -9.50 -22.39 -4.43
C SER A 131 -8.51 -23.12 -3.53
N LEU A 132 -8.18 -22.54 -2.37
CA LEU A 132 -7.30 -23.16 -1.37
C LEU A 132 -7.93 -24.42 -0.78
N ALA A 133 -9.23 -24.40 -0.51
CA ALA A 133 -9.90 -25.54 0.07
C ALA A 133 -10.04 -26.71 -0.92
N ALA A 134 -10.42 -26.44 -2.17
CA ALA A 134 -10.46 -27.46 -3.24
C ALA A 134 -9.08 -28.07 -3.48
N GLU A 135 -8.03 -27.24 -3.55
CA GLU A 135 -6.68 -27.73 -3.79
C GLU A 135 -6.13 -28.50 -2.58
N SER A 136 -6.48 -28.11 -1.35
CA SER A 136 -6.10 -28.88 -0.15
C SER A 136 -6.71 -30.28 -0.15
N ASP A 137 -7.97 -30.43 -0.57
CA ASP A 137 -8.62 -31.75 -0.68
C ASP A 137 -7.98 -32.59 -1.80
N ARG A 138 -7.75 -31.98 -2.97
CA ARG A 138 -7.05 -32.61 -4.10
C ARG A 138 -5.63 -33.07 -3.74
N ALA A 139 -4.85 -32.21 -3.08
CA ALA A 139 -3.50 -32.50 -2.63
C ALA A 139 -3.46 -33.62 -1.56
N PHE A 140 -4.45 -33.65 -0.66
CA PHE A 140 -4.58 -34.74 0.31
C PHE A 140 -4.84 -36.08 -0.36
N GLN A 141 -5.71 -36.12 -1.38
CA GLN A 141 -6.02 -37.34 -2.14
C GLN A 141 -4.89 -37.76 -3.09
N GLY A 142 -4.26 -36.80 -3.76
CA GLY A 142 -3.19 -37.02 -4.75
C GLY A 142 -1.81 -37.30 -4.14
N GLY A 143 -1.61 -36.94 -2.87
CA GLY A 143 -0.33 -37.07 -2.18
C GLY A 143 0.58 -35.85 -2.39
N PRO A 144 1.78 -35.86 -1.76
CA PRO A 144 2.75 -34.78 -1.87
C PRO A 144 3.22 -34.53 -3.31
N LEU A 145 3.68 -33.31 -3.58
CA LEU A 145 4.32 -32.97 -4.86
C LEU A 145 5.47 -33.94 -5.13
N GLU A 146 5.60 -34.44 -6.37
CA GLU A 146 6.73 -35.30 -6.75
C GLU A 146 8.05 -34.61 -6.38
N GLN A 147 8.93 -35.31 -5.67
CA GLN A 147 10.23 -34.79 -5.25
C GLN A 147 11.25 -34.65 -6.42
N LYS A 148 10.77 -34.57 -7.67
CA LYS A 148 11.65 -34.48 -8.84
C LYS A 148 12.10 -33.04 -9.07
N PHE A 149 13.43 -32.92 -9.17
CA PHE A 149 14.26 -31.81 -9.64
C PHE A 149 14.47 -30.60 -8.72
N TYR A 150 13.52 -30.21 -7.88
CA TYR A 150 13.70 -28.97 -7.12
C TYR A 150 14.46 -29.16 -5.79
N ARG A 151 15.62 -28.50 -5.65
CA ARG A 151 16.44 -28.50 -4.43
C ARG A 151 15.74 -27.69 -3.31
N GLU A 152 15.86 -28.17 -2.07
CA GLU A 152 15.15 -27.63 -0.90
C GLU A 152 16.00 -26.57 -0.17
N ALA A 153 15.45 -25.37 0.02
CA ALA A 153 16.15 -24.29 0.71
C ALA A 153 16.57 -24.68 2.14
N SER A 154 17.87 -24.65 2.43
CA SER A 154 18.39 -24.93 3.76
C SER A 154 18.21 -23.70 4.67
N PHE A 155 17.43 -23.86 5.75
CA PHE A 155 17.30 -22.86 6.81
C PHE A 155 18.45 -23.00 7.82
N THR A 156 19.27 -21.96 7.96
CA THR A 156 20.17 -21.79 9.12
C THR A 156 19.72 -20.53 9.87
N PRO A 157 19.17 -20.65 11.08
CA PRO A 157 18.88 -19.48 11.89
C PRO A 157 20.19 -18.80 12.34
N ASP A 158 20.18 -17.47 12.44
CA ASP A 158 21.27 -16.71 13.08
C ASP A 158 21.38 -17.15 14.55
N GLY A 159 22.37 -18.01 14.83
CA GLY A 159 22.62 -18.58 16.15
C GLY A 159 22.84 -20.09 16.06
N GLY A 160 24.10 -20.51 16.09
CA GLY A 160 24.53 -21.92 15.96
C GLY A 160 23.97 -22.84 17.05
N GLY A 161 22.77 -23.35 16.86
CA GLY A 161 22.15 -24.43 17.63
C GLY A 161 22.11 -25.74 16.86
N ASP A 162 21.92 -26.85 17.59
CA ASP A 162 21.96 -28.23 17.08
C ASP A 162 21.13 -28.47 15.81
N THR A 163 21.77 -29.13 14.84
CA THR A 163 21.28 -29.40 13.48
C THR A 163 19.99 -30.23 13.41
N ASP A 164 19.68 -31.01 14.45
CA ASP A 164 18.53 -31.92 14.45
C ASP A 164 17.19 -31.23 14.75
N GLU A 165 17.18 -30.14 15.53
CA GLU A 165 15.95 -29.38 15.88
C GLU A 165 15.33 -28.67 14.66
N TYR A 166 16.16 -28.39 13.64
CA TYR A 166 15.79 -27.67 12.42
C TYR A 166 15.51 -28.58 11.21
N SER A 167 15.70 -29.89 11.36
CA SER A 167 15.51 -30.83 10.26
C SER A 167 14.01 -31.06 9.99
N PHE A 168 13.51 -30.51 8.87
CA PHE A 168 12.18 -30.79 8.34
C PHE A 168 12.33 -31.66 7.08
N LYS A 169 11.57 -32.77 7.04
CA LYS A 169 11.48 -33.64 5.86
C LYS A 169 10.04 -33.61 5.37
N VAL A 170 9.88 -33.37 4.07
CA VAL A 170 8.56 -33.43 3.43
C VAL A 170 8.01 -34.85 3.59
N PRO A 171 6.79 -35.05 4.11
CA PRO A 171 6.24 -36.38 4.30
C PRO A 171 5.96 -37.05 2.95
N ASN A 172 6.11 -38.38 2.87
CA ASN A 172 5.77 -39.15 1.67
C ASN A 172 4.25 -39.29 1.46
N GLN A 173 3.46 -39.07 2.51
CA GLN A 173 2.00 -39.04 2.48
C GLN A 173 1.48 -38.12 3.58
N TYR A 174 0.40 -37.39 3.30
CA TYR A 174 -0.25 -36.54 4.29
C TYR A 174 -1.08 -37.37 5.28
N SER A 175 -0.88 -37.15 6.59
CA SER A 175 -1.51 -37.96 7.64
C SER A 175 -2.96 -37.59 7.92
N ARG A 176 -3.34 -36.32 7.75
CA ARG A 176 -4.71 -35.82 7.92
C ARG A 176 -5.08 -34.78 6.87
N ARG A 177 -6.37 -34.73 6.55
CA ARG A 177 -6.96 -33.69 5.71
C ARG A 177 -7.08 -32.36 6.47
N LEU A 178 -7.20 -31.27 5.71
CA LEU A 178 -7.48 -29.94 6.23
C LEU A 178 -8.98 -29.67 6.14
N ASP A 179 -9.63 -29.40 7.26
CA ASP A 179 -11.04 -29.02 7.30
C ASP A 179 -11.12 -27.48 7.28
N TRP A 180 -11.50 -26.92 6.12
CA TRP A 180 -11.55 -25.47 5.89
C TRP A 180 -12.88 -24.87 6.36
N PHE A 181 -12.84 -24.11 7.44
CA PHE A 181 -13.93 -23.24 7.85
C PHE A 181 -13.74 -21.84 7.26
N ALA A 182 -14.82 -21.13 6.99
CA ALA A 182 -14.79 -19.75 6.50
C ALA A 182 -15.88 -18.92 7.16
N VAL A 183 -15.51 -17.73 7.64
CA VAL A 183 -16.47 -16.77 8.19
C VAL A 183 -17.13 -15.97 7.06
N ASP A 184 -18.44 -15.79 7.16
CA ASP A 184 -19.21 -14.89 6.33
C ASP A 184 -19.44 -13.59 7.08
N LEU A 185 -18.78 -12.53 6.59
CA LEU A 185 -18.77 -11.21 7.19
C LEU A 185 -19.70 -10.24 6.46
N GLU A 186 -20.70 -10.77 5.73
CA GLU A 186 -21.73 -10.01 4.99
C GLU A 186 -21.13 -8.99 4.01
N ASP A 187 -19.98 -9.31 3.41
CA ASP A 187 -19.27 -8.49 2.42
C ASP A 187 -19.08 -7.02 2.84
N GLU A 188 -18.88 -6.77 4.14
CA GLU A 188 -18.74 -5.40 4.66
C GLU A 188 -17.40 -4.75 4.28
N HIS A 189 -17.42 -3.44 4.04
CA HIS A 189 -16.22 -2.65 3.72
C HIS A 189 -15.34 -2.33 4.94
N SER A 190 -14.72 -3.36 5.51
CA SER A 190 -13.88 -3.29 6.71
C SER A 190 -12.61 -2.43 6.58
N ALA A 191 -12.14 -2.14 5.36
CA ALA A 191 -11.01 -1.22 5.15
C ALA A 191 -11.36 0.25 5.41
N MET A 192 -12.65 0.58 5.48
CA MET A 192 -13.13 1.96 5.54
C MET A 192 -13.60 2.39 6.93
N ASP A 193 -13.78 1.45 7.86
CA ASP A 193 -14.32 1.75 9.19
C ASP A 193 -13.76 0.82 10.28
N GLY A 194 -13.25 1.43 11.36
CA GLY A 194 -12.61 0.72 12.47
C GLY A 194 -13.56 -0.12 13.32
N GLN A 195 -14.83 0.28 13.45
CA GLN A 195 -15.85 -0.46 14.19
C GLN A 195 -16.16 -1.80 13.52
N ILE A 196 -16.15 -1.83 12.19
CA ILE A 196 -16.35 -3.05 11.41
C ILE A 196 -15.26 -4.06 11.74
N LEU A 197 -13.99 -3.63 11.75
CA LEU A 197 -12.87 -4.52 12.05
C LEU A 197 -12.92 -5.08 13.47
N GLU A 198 -13.35 -4.28 14.44
CA GLU A 198 -13.53 -4.74 15.81
C GLU A 198 -14.64 -5.81 15.90
N GLU A 199 -15.82 -5.56 15.30
CA GLU A 199 -16.92 -6.53 15.24
C GLU A 199 -16.52 -7.84 14.54
N GLN A 200 -15.81 -7.74 13.42
CA GLN A 200 -15.28 -8.90 12.71
C GLN A 200 -14.26 -9.67 13.57
N THR A 201 -13.44 -8.96 14.35
CA THR A 201 -12.49 -9.57 15.29
C THR A 201 -13.21 -10.31 16.42
N GLU A 202 -14.22 -9.69 17.04
CA GLU A 202 -15.07 -10.31 18.07
C GLU A 202 -15.69 -11.62 17.55
N TYR A 203 -16.22 -11.59 16.32
CA TYR A 203 -16.85 -12.76 15.71
C TYR A 203 -15.85 -13.86 15.34
N VAL A 204 -14.67 -13.51 14.83
CA VAL A 204 -13.61 -14.50 14.53
C VAL A 204 -13.16 -15.22 15.79
N VAL A 205 -13.00 -14.52 16.92
CA VAL A 205 -12.68 -15.16 18.22
C VAL A 205 -13.77 -16.17 18.61
N TYR A 206 -15.02 -15.80 18.44
CA TYR A 206 -16.15 -16.69 18.70
C TYR A 206 -16.17 -17.91 17.75
N ALA A 207 -15.90 -17.69 16.45
CA ALA A 207 -15.82 -18.77 15.46
C ALA A 207 -14.72 -19.78 15.80
N ILE A 208 -13.54 -19.31 16.23
CA ILE A 208 -12.44 -20.19 16.69
C ILE A 208 -12.92 -21.10 17.82
N HIS A 209 -13.64 -20.56 18.81
CA HIS A 209 -14.16 -21.37 19.91
C HIS A 209 -15.20 -22.36 19.44
N ARG A 210 -16.14 -21.93 18.58
CA ARG A 210 -17.19 -22.82 18.06
C ARG A 210 -16.59 -24.00 17.28
N ILE A 211 -15.55 -23.77 16.48
CA ILE A 211 -14.87 -24.81 15.73
C ILE A 211 -14.31 -25.87 16.69
N LEU A 212 -13.55 -25.47 17.72
CA LEU A 212 -12.99 -26.43 18.68
C LEU A 212 -14.08 -27.21 19.43
N ASP A 213 -15.18 -26.55 19.79
CA ASP A 213 -16.31 -27.20 20.46
C ASP A 213 -17.03 -28.20 19.52
N LEU A 214 -17.13 -27.89 18.22
CA LEU A 214 -17.68 -28.79 17.20
C LEU A 214 -16.86 -30.09 17.07
N TYR A 215 -15.53 -30.03 17.15
CA TYR A 215 -14.70 -31.25 17.15
C TYR A 215 -14.91 -32.11 18.40
N LYS A 216 -15.15 -31.47 19.55
CA LYS A 216 -15.50 -32.17 20.78
C LYS A 216 -16.85 -32.87 20.63
N GLU A 217 -17.87 -32.16 20.14
CA GLU A 217 -19.20 -32.71 19.85
C GLU A 217 -19.14 -33.90 18.89
N SER A 218 -18.41 -33.77 17.78
CA SER A 218 -18.22 -34.86 16.81
C SER A 218 -17.54 -36.08 17.44
N ARG A 219 -16.48 -35.88 18.23
CA ARG A 219 -15.80 -36.99 18.91
C ARG A 219 -16.73 -37.71 19.88
N ASP A 220 -17.51 -36.97 20.66
CA ASP A 220 -18.44 -37.53 21.64
C ASP A 220 -19.53 -38.37 20.96
N VAL A 221 -20.03 -37.92 19.80
CA VAL A 221 -20.99 -38.70 18.98
C VAL A 221 -20.33 -39.96 18.41
N ARG A 222 -19.15 -39.84 17.79
CA ARG A 222 -18.41 -41.00 17.24
C ARG A 222 -18.06 -42.04 18.31
N SER A 223 -17.72 -41.58 19.51
CA SER A 223 -17.46 -42.45 20.66
C SER A 223 -18.71 -43.22 21.10
N LYS A 224 -19.89 -42.58 21.05
CA LYS A 224 -21.18 -43.24 21.37
C LYS A 224 -21.58 -44.24 20.29
N GLU A 225 -21.21 -44.00 19.05
CA GLU A 225 -21.48 -44.87 17.90
C GLU A 225 -20.46 -46.03 17.76
N GLY A 226 -19.52 -46.19 18.71
CA GLY A 226 -18.59 -47.31 18.78
C GLY A 226 -17.36 -47.21 17.87
N ALA A 227 -17.06 -46.03 17.31
CA ALA A 227 -15.85 -45.81 16.51
C ALA A 227 -14.58 -45.73 17.40
N GLU A 228 -13.45 -46.24 16.91
CA GLU A 228 -12.16 -46.15 17.61
C GLU A 228 -11.78 -44.68 17.90
N THR A 229 -11.64 -44.33 19.18
CA THR A 229 -11.36 -42.95 19.65
C THR A 229 -9.88 -42.63 19.77
N THR A 230 -9.00 -43.36 19.07
CA THR A 230 -7.53 -43.19 19.12
C THR A 230 -7.08 -41.82 18.59
N THR A 231 -7.96 -41.09 17.88
CA THR A 231 -7.67 -39.77 17.31
C THR A 231 -7.72 -38.65 18.38
N SER A 232 -6.62 -37.92 18.52
CA SER A 232 -6.50 -36.74 19.38
C SER A 232 -7.38 -35.57 18.91
N LEU A 233 -8.05 -34.90 19.86
CA LEU A 233 -8.81 -33.67 19.60
C LEU A 233 -7.88 -32.53 19.14
N PRO A 234 -8.28 -31.71 18.15
CA PRO A 234 -7.55 -30.50 17.81
C PRO A 234 -7.41 -29.56 19.01
N ARG A 235 -6.18 -29.09 19.24
CA ARG A 235 -5.88 -28.11 20.30
C ARG A 235 -5.93 -26.67 19.79
N SER A 236 -5.63 -26.49 18.51
CA SER A 236 -5.50 -25.18 17.88
C SER A 236 -6.17 -25.14 16.51
N VAL A 237 -6.57 -23.95 16.07
CA VAL A 237 -7.04 -23.65 14.71
C VAL A 237 -5.96 -22.85 13.98
N ILE A 238 -5.66 -23.20 12.74
CA ILE A 238 -4.76 -22.39 11.88
C ILE A 238 -5.59 -21.27 11.26
N LEU A 239 -5.15 -20.02 11.38
CA LEU A 239 -5.84 -18.88 10.77
C LEU A 239 -5.23 -18.56 9.41
N VAL A 240 -6.10 -18.37 8.41
CA VAL A 240 -5.72 -17.88 7.07
C VAL A 240 -6.53 -16.64 6.76
N GLY A 241 -5.89 -15.50 6.59
CA GLY A 241 -6.58 -14.24 6.31
C GLY A 241 -6.14 -13.60 5.00
N HIS A 242 -7.08 -13.02 4.25
CA HIS A 242 -6.79 -12.26 3.04
C HIS A 242 -7.07 -10.78 3.27
N SER A 243 -6.20 -9.89 2.77
CA SER A 243 -6.42 -8.44 2.86
C SER A 243 -6.71 -8.00 4.30
N MET A 244 -7.78 -7.25 4.54
CA MET A 244 -8.22 -6.88 5.89
C MET A 244 -8.52 -8.08 6.80
N GLY A 245 -8.89 -9.24 6.25
CA GLY A 245 -9.09 -10.47 7.01
C GLY A 245 -7.81 -11.00 7.66
N GLY A 246 -6.64 -10.75 7.07
CA GLY A 246 -5.34 -11.06 7.70
C GLY A 246 -5.04 -10.14 8.89
N PHE A 247 -5.43 -8.87 8.81
CA PHE A 247 -5.37 -7.95 9.95
C PHE A 247 -6.34 -8.39 11.07
N VAL A 248 -7.59 -8.75 10.72
CA VAL A 248 -8.58 -9.30 11.68
C VAL A 248 -8.07 -10.57 12.35
N ALA A 249 -7.47 -11.49 11.60
CA ALA A 249 -6.87 -12.70 12.15
C ALA A 249 -5.80 -12.38 13.20
N ARG A 250 -4.94 -11.39 12.95
CA ARG A 250 -3.95 -10.93 13.94
C ARG A 250 -4.58 -10.20 15.13
N ALA A 251 -5.61 -9.40 14.90
CA ALA A 251 -6.33 -8.73 15.99
C ALA A 251 -7.00 -9.75 16.93
N ALA A 252 -7.50 -10.86 16.39
CA ALA A 252 -8.11 -11.93 17.17
C ALA A 252 -7.14 -12.59 18.16
N ILE A 253 -5.85 -12.69 17.82
CA ILE A 253 -4.81 -13.28 18.69
C ILE A 253 -4.64 -12.51 20.00
N VAL A 254 -4.64 -11.18 19.93
CA VAL A 254 -4.43 -10.29 21.08
C VAL A 254 -5.75 -9.92 21.77
N HIS A 255 -6.88 -10.47 21.31
CA HIS A 255 -8.19 -10.19 21.86
C HIS A 255 -8.34 -10.80 23.27
N PRO A 256 -8.89 -10.05 24.25
CA PRO A 256 -8.90 -10.47 25.66
C PRO A 256 -9.73 -11.74 25.93
N HIS A 257 -10.70 -12.04 25.08
CA HIS A 257 -11.55 -13.23 25.22
C HIS A 257 -11.02 -14.48 24.52
N LEU A 258 -9.90 -14.42 23.80
CA LEU A 258 -9.33 -15.62 23.17
C LEU A 258 -8.72 -16.56 24.23
N ARG A 259 -9.12 -17.84 24.21
CA ARG A 259 -8.51 -18.90 25.03
C ARG A 259 -7.01 -19.02 24.70
N GLN A 260 -6.17 -19.30 25.69
CA GLN A 260 -4.73 -19.43 25.46
C GLN A 260 -4.39 -20.65 24.59
N ALA A 261 -3.36 -20.52 23.75
CA ALA A 261 -2.81 -21.58 22.88
C ALA A 261 -3.83 -22.24 21.90
N VAL A 262 -4.95 -21.58 21.61
CA VAL A 262 -5.93 -22.07 20.61
C VAL A 262 -5.59 -21.68 19.18
N VAL A 263 -4.58 -20.83 18.98
CA VAL A 263 -4.03 -20.49 17.66
C VAL A 263 -2.51 -20.40 17.78
N GLU A 264 -1.80 -21.14 16.94
CA GLU A 264 -0.34 -21.21 16.95
C GLU A 264 0.31 -20.82 15.61
N THR A 265 -0.51 -20.72 14.54
CA THR A 265 -0.07 -20.43 13.17
C THR A 265 -1.06 -19.48 12.50
N VAL A 266 -0.55 -18.40 11.94
CA VAL A 266 -1.32 -17.42 11.15
C VAL A 266 -0.66 -17.25 9.78
N LEU A 267 -1.41 -17.48 8.71
CA LEU A 267 -1.00 -17.21 7.34
C LEU A 267 -1.82 -16.04 6.80
N THR A 268 -1.17 -15.03 6.24
CA THR A 268 -1.84 -13.86 5.68
C THR A 268 -1.45 -13.65 4.22
N LEU A 269 -2.44 -13.35 3.38
CA LEU A 269 -2.30 -13.11 1.94
C LEU A 269 -2.62 -11.64 1.64
N SER A 270 -1.71 -10.89 1.03
CA SER A 270 -1.90 -9.46 0.65
C SER A 270 -2.47 -8.58 1.77
N SER A 271 -2.01 -8.75 3.02
CA SER A 271 -2.68 -8.18 4.21
C SER A 271 -1.96 -6.95 4.78
N PRO A 272 -2.62 -5.79 4.95
CA PRO A 272 -1.99 -4.59 5.49
C PRO A 272 -1.77 -4.71 7.01
N HIS A 273 -0.53 -4.93 7.43
CA HIS A 273 -0.12 -5.11 8.82
C HIS A 273 0.35 -3.83 9.51
N GLN A 274 1.03 -2.94 8.79
CA GLN A 274 1.64 -1.74 9.37
C GLN A 274 0.62 -0.64 9.69
N SER A 275 -0.26 -0.35 8.73
CA SER A 275 -1.27 0.70 8.81
C SER A 275 -2.40 0.43 7.81
N PRO A 276 -3.61 0.98 8.02
CA PRO A 276 -4.70 0.81 7.07
C PRO A 276 -4.32 1.46 5.72
N PRO A 277 -4.75 0.89 4.57
CA PRO A 277 -4.49 1.49 3.26
C PRO A 277 -5.02 2.93 3.15
N LEU A 278 -6.10 3.23 3.87
CA LEU A 278 -6.71 4.56 3.93
C LEU A 278 -6.82 5.05 5.38
N ALA A 279 -5.73 5.61 5.91
CA ALA A 279 -5.61 6.07 7.30
C ALA A 279 -6.30 7.43 7.57
N LEU A 280 -7.57 7.59 7.17
CA LEU A 280 -8.31 8.86 7.31
C LEU A 280 -9.14 8.95 8.60
N GLN A 281 -9.80 7.87 9.00
CA GLN A 281 -10.64 7.86 10.20
C GLN A 281 -9.80 7.67 11.47
N PRO A 282 -10.02 8.47 12.55
CA PRO A 282 -9.26 8.34 13.79
C PRO A 282 -9.40 6.98 14.47
N SER A 283 -10.62 6.45 14.61
CA SER A 283 -10.84 5.11 15.20
C SER A 283 -10.12 3.99 14.45
N LEU A 284 -10.17 3.98 13.11
CA LEU A 284 -9.47 2.99 12.29
C LEU A 284 -7.94 3.03 12.52
N GLY A 285 -7.36 4.22 12.50
CA GLY A 285 -5.93 4.40 12.79
C GLY A 285 -5.55 3.99 14.21
N GLN A 286 -6.41 4.29 15.18
CA GLN A 286 -6.22 3.92 16.59
C GLN A 286 -6.29 2.40 16.79
N TYR A 287 -7.23 1.71 16.14
CA TYR A 287 -7.38 0.26 16.26
C TYR A 287 -6.12 -0.47 15.75
N TYR A 288 -5.58 -0.07 14.60
CA TYR A 288 -4.29 -0.56 14.10
C TYR A 288 -3.14 -0.32 15.08
N TYR A 289 -3.07 0.89 15.66
CA TYR A 289 -2.04 1.22 16.63
C TYR A 289 -2.10 0.33 17.87
N LEU A 290 -3.31 0.12 18.43
CA LEU A 290 -3.54 -0.72 19.61
C LEU A 290 -3.15 -2.18 19.33
N VAL A 291 -3.63 -2.77 18.23
CA VAL A 291 -3.29 -4.15 17.86
C VAL A 291 -1.77 -4.30 17.69
N ASN A 292 -1.12 -3.42 16.92
CA ASN A 292 0.33 -3.49 16.72
C ASN A 292 1.11 -3.29 18.03
N GLN A 293 0.62 -2.46 18.95
CA GLN A 293 1.24 -2.28 20.27
C GLN A 293 1.13 -3.54 21.13
N GLU A 294 -0.04 -4.20 21.18
CA GLU A 294 -0.22 -5.44 21.94
C GLU A 294 0.62 -6.60 21.37
N TRP A 295 0.80 -6.64 20.05
CA TRP A 295 1.74 -7.58 19.42
C TRP A 295 3.18 -7.33 19.85
N ARG A 296 3.64 -6.06 19.89
CA ARG A 296 5.00 -5.71 20.37
C ARG A 296 5.19 -6.12 21.83
N LYS A 297 4.27 -5.75 22.71
CA LYS A 297 4.28 -6.14 24.13
C LYS A 297 4.26 -7.65 24.31
N GLY A 298 3.56 -8.38 23.43
CA GLY A 298 3.49 -9.84 23.45
C GLY A 298 4.83 -10.55 23.24
N TYR A 299 5.85 -9.84 22.75
CA TYR A 299 7.23 -10.30 22.59
C TYR A 299 8.24 -9.62 23.54
N GLU A 300 7.80 -8.68 24.39
CA GLU A 300 8.67 -8.10 25.41
C GLU A 300 9.05 -9.17 26.44
N VAL A 301 10.34 -9.23 26.78
CA VAL A 301 10.88 -10.19 27.74
C VAL A 301 10.80 -9.57 29.14
N GLU A 302 10.04 -10.18 30.04
CA GLU A 302 10.03 -9.77 31.45
C GLU A 302 11.34 -10.22 32.12
N LEU A 303 12.19 -9.23 32.43
CA LEU A 303 13.47 -9.42 33.11
C LEU A 303 13.33 -9.12 34.61
N THR A 304 13.95 -9.94 35.45
CA THR A 304 14.15 -9.64 36.88
C THR A 304 15.09 -8.44 37.06
N HIS A 305 15.09 -7.82 38.26
CA HIS A 305 16.08 -6.80 38.66
C HIS A 305 17.54 -7.28 38.54
N THR A 306 17.77 -8.61 38.51
CA THR A 306 19.07 -9.28 38.34
C THR A 306 19.39 -9.65 36.89
N GLY A 307 18.52 -9.33 35.91
CA GLY A 307 18.75 -9.59 34.49
C GLY A 307 18.39 -11.01 33.99
N HIS A 308 17.76 -11.85 34.82
CA HIS A 308 17.27 -13.17 34.43
C HIS A 308 15.83 -13.12 33.88
N GLN A 309 15.56 -13.87 32.82
CA GLN A 309 14.25 -14.00 32.18
C GLN A 309 13.28 -14.79 33.06
N LEU A 310 12.12 -14.21 33.38
CA LEU A 310 11.10 -14.82 34.26
C LEU A 310 10.20 -15.82 33.54
N SER A 311 9.86 -15.56 32.27
CA SER A 311 8.97 -16.39 31.46
C SER A 311 9.20 -16.14 29.97
N ASP A 312 8.80 -17.10 29.14
CA ASP A 312 8.77 -16.90 27.70
C ASP A 312 7.72 -15.84 27.32
N PRO A 313 7.98 -15.03 26.29
CA PRO A 313 7.01 -14.02 25.87
C PRO A 313 5.66 -14.65 25.53
N LYS A 314 4.57 -13.93 25.82
CA LYS A 314 3.18 -14.45 25.68
C LYS A 314 2.88 -15.00 24.28
N LEU A 315 3.47 -14.42 23.23
CA LEU A 315 3.22 -14.79 21.83
C LEU A 315 4.35 -15.64 21.21
N SER A 316 5.32 -16.13 21.99
CA SER A 316 6.47 -16.94 21.52
C SER A 316 6.07 -18.26 20.84
N HIS A 317 4.88 -18.78 21.14
CA HIS A 317 4.37 -20.00 20.54
C HIS A 317 3.64 -19.75 19.22
N ILE A 318 3.61 -18.53 18.68
CA ILE A 318 2.87 -18.17 17.46
C ILE A 318 3.84 -17.90 16.31
N VAL A 319 3.54 -18.45 15.13
CA VAL A 319 4.24 -18.15 13.88
C VAL A 319 3.33 -17.39 12.92
N VAL A 320 3.83 -16.28 12.35
CA VAL A 320 3.09 -15.48 11.37
C VAL A 320 3.78 -15.49 10.02
N VAL A 321 3.09 -15.97 8.99
CA VAL A 321 3.59 -16.00 7.60
C VAL A 321 2.80 -14.99 6.78
N SER A 322 3.48 -14.03 6.16
CA SER A 322 2.88 -13.01 5.28
C SER A 322 3.35 -13.21 3.85
N ILE A 323 2.41 -13.48 2.94
CA ILE A 323 2.66 -13.62 1.50
C ILE A 323 2.11 -12.40 0.78
N SER A 324 2.98 -11.67 0.06
CA SER A 324 2.57 -10.49 -0.71
C SER A 324 2.28 -10.79 -2.17
N GLY A 325 1.31 -10.08 -2.75
CA GLY A 325 1.01 -10.15 -4.19
C GLY A 325 2.10 -9.53 -5.07
N GLY A 326 3.01 -8.76 -4.47
CA GLY A 326 4.06 -8.02 -5.16
C GLY A 326 3.49 -6.86 -5.98
N ILE A 327 4.12 -6.56 -7.11
CA ILE A 327 3.90 -5.29 -7.80
C ILE A 327 2.51 -5.05 -8.39
N ARG A 328 1.82 -6.13 -8.77
CA ARG A 328 0.48 -6.05 -9.35
C ARG A 328 -0.59 -5.83 -8.28
N ASP A 329 -0.24 -5.88 -6.99
CA ASP A 329 -1.11 -5.43 -5.92
C ASP A 329 -1.05 -3.90 -5.77
N TYR A 330 -2.04 -3.23 -6.37
CA TYR A 330 -2.21 -1.78 -6.28
C TYR A 330 -3.04 -1.36 -5.06
N GLN A 331 -3.78 -2.28 -4.44
CA GLN A 331 -4.67 -1.98 -3.32
C GLN A 331 -3.89 -1.98 -2.00
N VAL A 332 -3.04 -2.99 -1.81
CA VAL A 332 -2.16 -3.12 -0.65
C VAL A 332 -0.73 -3.25 -1.15
N ARG A 333 0.12 -2.30 -0.78
CA ARG A 333 1.52 -2.29 -1.19
C ARG A 333 2.35 -3.16 -0.25
N SER A 334 3.39 -3.82 -0.77
CA SER A 334 4.28 -4.71 -0.02
C SER A 334 4.79 -4.14 1.31
N LYS A 335 5.04 -2.82 1.41
CA LYS A 335 5.45 -2.18 2.68
C LYS A 335 4.39 -2.24 3.77
N LEU A 336 3.11 -2.08 3.41
CA LEU A 336 2.00 -2.23 4.37
C LEU A 336 1.89 -3.66 4.86
N GLU A 337 2.29 -4.64 4.04
CA GLU A 337 2.25 -6.07 4.34
C GLU A 337 3.45 -6.59 5.14
N SER A 338 4.42 -5.71 5.42
CA SER A 338 5.56 -6.07 6.27
C SER A 338 5.14 -6.23 7.73
N LEU A 339 5.78 -7.18 8.42
CA LEU A 339 5.66 -7.40 9.86
C LEU A 339 6.85 -6.82 10.65
N ASP A 340 7.72 -6.04 10.00
CA ASP A 340 8.88 -5.40 10.64
C ASP A 340 8.45 -4.52 11.81
N GLY A 341 9.18 -4.60 12.94
CA GLY A 341 8.85 -3.85 14.15
C GLY A 341 7.54 -4.26 14.85
N ILE A 342 6.90 -5.34 14.41
CA ILE A 342 5.66 -5.89 14.99
C ILE A 342 5.90 -7.33 15.47
N VAL A 343 6.47 -8.18 14.62
CA VAL A 343 6.81 -9.58 14.94
C VAL A 343 8.31 -9.78 14.76
N PRO A 344 9.03 -10.41 15.71
CA PRO A 344 10.46 -10.65 15.59
C PRO A 344 10.76 -11.63 14.45
N ALA A 345 11.93 -11.50 13.81
CA ALA A 345 12.36 -12.34 12.69
C ALA A 345 12.35 -13.85 13.00
N SER A 346 12.52 -14.23 14.28
CA SER A 346 12.48 -15.61 14.76
C SER A 346 11.08 -16.26 14.72
N HIS A 347 10.01 -15.47 14.57
CA HIS A 347 8.62 -15.93 14.61
C HIS A 347 7.82 -15.52 13.37
N ARG A 348 8.49 -14.98 12.33
CA ARG A 348 7.84 -14.55 11.10
C ARG A 348 8.54 -15.03 9.85
N LEU A 349 7.75 -15.19 8.79
CA LEU A 349 8.23 -15.29 7.41
C LEU A 349 7.45 -14.28 6.57
N VAL A 350 8.15 -13.35 5.91
CA VAL A 350 7.58 -12.44 4.92
C VAL A 350 8.18 -12.79 3.57
N ILE A 351 7.35 -13.00 2.56
CA ILE A 351 7.78 -13.41 1.21
C ILE A 351 6.83 -12.85 0.14
N GLY A 352 7.36 -12.35 -0.97
CA GLY A 352 6.55 -11.99 -2.13
C GLY A 352 6.23 -13.19 -3.02
N SER A 353 5.08 -13.18 -3.69
CA SER A 353 4.63 -14.27 -4.55
C SER A 353 5.65 -14.63 -5.65
N THR A 354 6.36 -13.65 -6.17
CA THR A 354 7.44 -13.82 -7.16
C THR A 354 8.68 -14.54 -6.61
N GLY A 355 8.94 -14.41 -5.30
CA GLY A 355 10.05 -15.09 -4.61
C GLY A 355 9.69 -16.49 -4.09
N MET A 356 8.41 -16.89 -4.17
CA MET A 356 7.96 -18.21 -3.74
C MET A 356 8.38 -19.31 -4.72
N ARG A 357 8.78 -20.46 -4.17
CA ARG A 357 9.01 -21.69 -4.91
C ARG A 357 7.77 -22.05 -5.73
N ASN A 358 7.95 -22.37 -7.01
CA ASN A 358 6.90 -22.75 -7.97
C ASN A 358 5.83 -21.69 -8.30
N VAL A 359 6.00 -20.41 -7.91
CA VAL A 359 4.97 -19.37 -8.16
C VAL A 359 5.39 -18.31 -9.18
N TRP A 360 6.50 -17.60 -8.95
CA TRP A 360 7.14 -16.63 -9.87
C TRP A 360 6.30 -15.52 -10.52
N LEU A 361 4.99 -15.51 -10.34
CA LEU A 361 4.08 -14.49 -10.84
C LEU A 361 3.78 -13.48 -9.74
N SER A 362 3.84 -12.19 -10.08
CA SER A 362 3.18 -11.16 -9.28
C SER A 362 1.68 -11.21 -9.53
N MET A 363 0.92 -10.99 -8.46
CA MET A 363 -0.52 -11.16 -8.44
C MET A 363 -1.20 -9.84 -8.12
N GLU A 364 -2.34 -9.62 -8.77
CA GLU A 364 -3.28 -8.60 -8.33
C GLU A 364 -3.88 -8.98 -6.98
N HIS A 365 -4.43 -7.98 -6.28
CA HIS A 365 -4.90 -8.10 -4.90
C HIS A 365 -5.83 -9.28 -4.63
N GLN A 366 -6.75 -9.56 -5.57
CA GLN A 366 -7.70 -10.68 -5.45
C GLN A 366 -7.16 -11.97 -6.09
N THR A 367 -6.34 -11.85 -7.13
CA THR A 367 -5.77 -12.98 -7.88
C THR A 367 -4.92 -13.90 -7.01
N ILE A 368 -4.35 -13.38 -5.92
CA ILE A 368 -3.64 -14.17 -4.90
C ILE A 368 -4.48 -15.33 -4.33
N LEU A 369 -5.80 -15.25 -4.38
CA LEU A 369 -6.68 -16.29 -3.81
C LEU A 369 -6.93 -17.48 -4.74
N TRP A 370 -6.79 -17.32 -6.06
CA TRP A 370 -7.18 -18.35 -7.04
C TRP A 370 -6.09 -18.70 -8.04
N CYS A 371 -4.96 -17.99 -7.99
CA CYS A 371 -3.84 -18.29 -8.86
C CYS A 371 -3.30 -19.70 -8.55
N ASN A 372 -3.41 -20.61 -9.52
CA ASN A 372 -3.15 -22.04 -9.33
C ASN A 372 -1.76 -22.32 -8.75
N GLN A 373 -0.71 -21.67 -9.25
CA GLN A 373 0.66 -21.88 -8.78
C GLN A 373 0.81 -21.61 -7.27
N LEU A 374 0.29 -20.47 -6.79
CA LEU A 374 0.36 -20.12 -5.37
C LEU A 374 -0.58 -20.99 -4.54
N VAL A 375 -1.80 -21.23 -5.02
CA VAL A 375 -2.80 -22.03 -4.32
C VAL A 375 -2.30 -23.45 -4.07
N VAL A 376 -1.69 -24.08 -5.08
CA VAL A 376 -1.03 -25.40 -4.96
C VAL A 376 0.07 -25.34 -3.91
N GLN A 377 1.00 -24.39 -4.04
CA GLN A 377 2.15 -24.32 -3.13
C GLN A 377 1.72 -24.09 -1.67
N VAL A 378 0.76 -23.20 -1.43
CA VAL A 378 0.21 -22.91 -0.09
C VAL A 378 -0.51 -24.13 0.49
N SER A 379 -1.33 -24.82 -0.31
CA SER A 379 -2.10 -25.99 0.15
C SER A 379 -1.19 -27.14 0.58
N HIS A 380 -0.19 -27.47 -0.25
CA HIS A 380 0.80 -28.49 0.11
C HIS A 380 1.63 -28.08 1.34
N THR A 381 1.94 -26.79 1.49
CA THR A 381 2.67 -26.29 2.66
C THR A 381 1.86 -26.48 3.94
N LEU A 382 0.57 -26.12 3.94
CA LEU A 382 -0.31 -26.27 5.10
C LEU A 382 -0.51 -27.74 5.50
N LEU A 383 -0.67 -28.64 4.53
CA LEU A 383 -0.73 -30.10 4.77
C LEU A 383 0.56 -30.63 5.40
N SER A 384 1.71 -30.06 5.01
CA SER A 384 3.04 -30.46 5.48
C SER A 384 3.36 -30.01 6.90
N LEU A 385 2.56 -29.11 7.49
CA LEU A 385 2.70 -28.68 8.89
C LEU A 385 2.15 -29.71 9.90
N VAL A 386 1.39 -30.69 9.43
CA VAL A 386 0.75 -31.70 10.27
C VAL A 386 1.76 -32.78 10.62
N ASN A 387 2.03 -32.94 11.91
CA ASN A 387 2.88 -34.01 12.42
C ASN A 387 2.22 -35.38 12.14
N PRO A 388 2.89 -36.30 11.42
CA PRO A 388 2.36 -37.63 11.13
C PRO A 388 1.99 -38.45 12.36
N GLU A 389 2.73 -38.30 13.46
CA GLU A 389 2.53 -39.10 14.68
C GLU A 389 1.32 -38.65 15.49
N SER A 390 1.14 -37.32 15.65
CA SER A 390 0.05 -36.78 16.46
C SER A 390 -1.20 -36.46 15.64
N GLY A 391 -1.07 -36.29 14.32
CA GLY A 391 -2.10 -35.77 13.42
C GLY A 391 -2.50 -34.32 13.74
N GLN A 392 -1.63 -33.57 14.41
CA GLN A 392 -1.80 -32.17 14.79
C GLN A 392 -0.66 -31.34 14.20
N PRO A 393 -0.80 -30.02 14.05
CA PRO A 393 0.32 -29.15 13.68
C PRO A 393 1.54 -29.36 14.59
N PHE A 394 2.75 -29.20 14.06
CA PHE A 394 3.97 -29.29 14.89
C PHE A 394 3.90 -28.32 16.08
N PRO A 395 4.24 -28.74 17.31
CA PRO A 395 4.14 -27.88 18.50
C PRO A 395 5.27 -26.83 18.58
N SER A 396 6.43 -27.09 17.98
CA SER A 396 7.57 -26.15 17.98
C SER A 396 7.38 -25.05 16.95
N SER A 397 7.42 -23.79 17.39
CA SER A 397 7.38 -22.61 16.52
C SER A 397 8.54 -22.60 15.51
N LYS A 398 9.75 -22.96 15.95
CA LYS A 398 10.92 -23.10 15.08
C LYS A 398 10.71 -24.14 13.97
N LYS A 399 10.16 -25.31 14.31
CA LYS A 399 9.90 -26.38 13.33
C LYS A 399 8.83 -25.99 12.31
N ARG A 400 7.78 -25.29 12.74
CA ARG A 400 6.77 -24.73 11.83
C ARG A 400 7.37 -23.68 10.89
N LEU A 401 8.19 -22.78 11.43
CA LEU A 401 8.87 -21.75 10.62
C LEU A 401 9.86 -22.37 9.63
N ALA A 402 10.59 -23.42 10.04
CA ALA A 402 11.48 -24.18 9.16
C ALA A 402 10.68 -24.85 8.02
N ALA A 403 9.55 -25.49 8.32
CA ALA A 403 8.68 -26.09 7.32
C ALA A 403 8.16 -25.04 6.31
N PHE A 404 7.66 -23.90 6.77
CA PHE A 404 7.25 -22.80 5.89
C PHE A 404 8.41 -22.27 5.04
N THR A 405 9.59 -22.12 5.62
CA THR A 405 10.77 -21.62 4.92
C THR A 405 11.19 -22.57 3.80
N GLN A 406 11.32 -23.86 4.10
CA GLN A 406 11.75 -24.89 3.14
C GLN A 406 10.72 -25.15 2.04
N MET A 407 9.42 -25.01 2.36
CA MET A 407 8.34 -25.18 1.38
C MET A 407 8.13 -23.93 0.53
N LEU A 408 8.25 -22.71 1.08
CA LEU A 408 7.88 -21.49 0.36
C LEU A 408 9.06 -20.73 -0.26
N ARG A 409 10.25 -20.68 0.37
CA ARG A 409 11.38 -19.91 -0.18
C ARG A 409 12.02 -20.66 -1.35
N SER A 410 12.33 -19.91 -2.41
CA SER A 410 13.25 -20.37 -3.46
C SER A 410 14.69 -20.33 -2.97
N GLU A 411 15.57 -21.16 -3.54
CA GLU A 411 17.01 -21.19 -3.22
C GLU A 411 17.80 -20.03 -3.81
N ILE A 412 17.13 -19.11 -4.51
CA ILE A 412 17.81 -17.99 -5.15
C ILE A 412 18.32 -17.06 -4.04
N PRO A 413 19.64 -16.81 -3.97
CA PRO A 413 20.20 -15.97 -2.92
C PRO A 413 19.59 -14.57 -2.99
N LEU A 414 19.29 -14.01 -1.81
CA LEU A 414 18.66 -12.69 -1.65
C LEU A 414 19.50 -11.55 -2.29
N SER A 415 20.80 -11.77 -2.52
CA SER A 415 21.59 -10.96 -3.44
C SER A 415 22.58 -11.83 -4.21
N PHE A 416 22.72 -11.59 -5.51
CA PHE A 416 23.69 -12.32 -6.35
C PHE A 416 25.14 -12.13 -5.84
N ASP A 417 25.45 -10.95 -5.26
CA ASP A 417 26.74 -10.69 -4.60
C ASP A 417 26.94 -11.48 -3.29
N SER A 418 25.88 -11.90 -2.59
CA SER A 418 26.00 -12.79 -1.42
C SER A 418 26.42 -14.21 -1.80
N GLN A 419 26.22 -14.62 -3.05
CA GLN A 419 26.72 -15.90 -3.56
C GLN A 419 28.26 -15.96 -3.49
N VAL A 420 28.93 -14.81 -3.66
CA VAL A 420 30.39 -14.68 -3.57
C VAL A 420 30.90 -14.75 -2.13
N LYS A 421 30.07 -14.40 -1.13
CA LYS A 421 30.46 -14.36 0.30
C LYS A 421 30.05 -15.62 1.09
N SER A 422 28.97 -16.31 0.71
CA SER A 422 28.40 -17.40 1.52
C SER A 422 28.92 -18.80 1.18
N SER A 423 29.62 -19.04 0.07
CA SER A 423 30.12 -20.37 -0.28
C SER A 423 31.62 -20.52 -0.06
N LYS A 424 32.06 -20.53 1.20
CA LYS A 424 33.33 -21.23 1.50
C LYS A 424 33.09 -22.71 1.20
N ILE A 425 33.72 -23.24 0.15
CA ILE A 425 33.88 -24.69 -0.02
C ILE A 425 34.56 -25.18 1.25
N SER A 426 33.83 -25.86 2.14
CA SER A 426 34.45 -26.50 3.30
C SER A 426 35.32 -27.62 2.79
N THR A 427 36.63 -27.41 2.80
CA THR A 427 37.67 -28.41 2.48
C THR A 427 37.88 -29.41 3.62
N GLN A 428 37.06 -29.39 4.68
CA GLN A 428 37.18 -30.32 5.80
C GLN A 428 36.01 -31.32 5.79
N VAL A 429 36.21 -32.43 5.09
CA VAL A 429 35.54 -33.68 5.42
C VAL A 429 36.57 -34.55 6.16
N PRO A 430 36.33 -34.94 7.43
CA PRO A 430 37.24 -35.81 8.15
C PRO A 430 37.16 -37.23 7.56
N PHE A 431 38.27 -37.72 7.02
CA PHE A 431 38.43 -39.12 6.64
C PHE A 431 38.36 -39.98 7.90
N LYS A 432 37.41 -40.91 7.93
CA LYS A 432 37.48 -42.11 8.78
C LYS A 432 37.58 -43.30 7.84
N ASP A 433 38.76 -43.89 7.81
CA ASP A 433 39.01 -45.18 7.17
C ASP A 433 38.24 -46.27 7.91
N GLU A 434 37.39 -47.02 7.20
CA GLU A 434 37.30 -48.45 7.42
C GLU A 434 36.74 -49.14 6.17
N ASN A 435 37.44 -50.20 5.79
CA ASN A 435 37.22 -51.02 4.61
C ASN A 435 35.83 -51.67 4.63
N ASP A 436 35.01 -51.38 3.63
CA ASP A 436 34.14 -52.35 2.98
C ASP A 436 33.62 -51.80 1.64
N ALA A 437 33.51 -52.69 0.65
CA ALA A 437 33.23 -52.37 -0.74
C ALA A 437 31.88 -51.66 -0.96
N ALA A 438 31.89 -50.34 -1.21
CA ALA A 438 30.95 -49.59 -2.06
C ALA A 438 31.35 -48.10 -2.15
N ASP A 439 31.73 -47.66 -3.35
CA ASP A 439 32.05 -46.27 -3.71
C ASP A 439 31.06 -45.23 -3.13
N GLY A 440 31.56 -44.32 -2.30
CA GLY A 440 30.81 -43.29 -1.58
C GLY A 440 30.42 -42.04 -2.39
N PHE A 441 29.15 -41.65 -2.24
CA PHE A 441 28.59 -40.29 -2.23
C PHE A 441 28.86 -39.32 -3.39
N SER A 442 28.05 -39.42 -4.47
CA SER A 442 27.80 -38.31 -5.40
C SER A 442 26.58 -37.49 -4.94
N PRO A 443 26.62 -36.13 -4.94
CA PRO A 443 25.47 -35.28 -4.55
C PRO A 443 24.25 -35.44 -5.46
N CYS A 444 24.47 -35.79 -6.74
CA CYS A 444 23.41 -36.10 -7.69
C CYS A 444 23.05 -37.60 -7.65
N PRO A 445 21.76 -37.98 -7.76
CA PRO A 445 21.34 -39.37 -7.79
C PRO A 445 21.94 -40.14 -8.98
N ARG A 446 22.29 -41.41 -8.75
CA ARG A 446 22.90 -42.32 -9.76
C ARG A 446 21.90 -42.86 -10.79
N SER A 447 20.63 -42.46 -10.74
CA SER A 447 19.53 -43.03 -11.53
C SER A 447 19.63 -42.78 -13.04
N VAL A 448 20.51 -41.89 -13.48
CA VAL A 448 20.77 -41.61 -14.90
C VAL A 448 22.11 -42.24 -15.29
N TYR A 449 22.12 -43.11 -16.30
CA TYR A 449 23.36 -43.68 -16.84
C TYR A 449 24.09 -42.63 -17.68
N TRP A 450 25.17 -42.08 -17.14
CA TRP A 450 26.07 -41.20 -17.88
C TRP A 450 27.13 -42.07 -18.54
N SER A 451 27.21 -42.05 -19.87
CA SER A 451 28.23 -42.84 -20.58
C SER A 451 29.61 -42.47 -20.07
N LYS A 452 30.34 -43.44 -19.49
CA LYS A 452 31.73 -43.27 -19.10
C LYS A 452 32.66 -43.28 -20.31
N ASP A 453 32.23 -43.90 -21.42
CA ASP A 453 33.04 -44.21 -22.59
C ASP A 453 32.28 -43.94 -23.91
N GLY A 454 31.94 -42.68 -24.17
CA GLY A 454 31.55 -42.24 -25.50
C GLY A 454 32.79 -41.76 -26.25
N LEU A 455 33.38 -42.60 -27.10
CA LEU A 455 34.50 -42.28 -28.01
C LEU A 455 34.17 -41.24 -29.11
N GLU A 456 33.06 -40.49 -28.98
CA GLU A 456 32.77 -39.32 -29.79
C GLU A 456 33.46 -38.09 -29.18
N ARG A 457 34.53 -37.64 -29.86
CA ARG A 457 35.46 -36.56 -29.48
C ARG A 457 34.85 -35.49 -28.54
N ASP A 458 35.34 -35.46 -27.31
CA ASP A 458 35.20 -34.33 -26.38
C ASP A 458 35.52 -33.01 -27.09
N LEU A 459 34.69 -31.98 -26.86
CA LEU A 459 34.86 -30.66 -27.47
C LEU A 459 35.69 -29.77 -26.54
N TYR A 460 36.93 -29.48 -26.94
CA TYR A 460 37.75 -28.48 -26.27
C TYR A 460 37.37 -27.09 -26.78
N ILE A 461 36.87 -26.24 -25.89
CA ILE A 461 36.45 -24.87 -26.20
C ILE A 461 37.60 -23.94 -25.87
N GLU A 462 38.12 -23.25 -26.89
CA GLU A 462 39.21 -22.29 -26.71
C GLU A 462 38.73 -20.86 -26.39
N GLY A 463 37.46 -20.57 -26.65
CA GLY A 463 36.85 -19.27 -26.38
C GLY A 463 36.43 -19.08 -24.93
N THR A 464 35.93 -17.87 -24.63
CA THR A 464 35.35 -17.56 -23.30
C THR A 464 33.88 -17.93 -23.20
N THR A 465 33.18 -18.10 -24.32
CA THR A 465 31.76 -18.46 -24.39
C THR A 465 31.61 -19.90 -24.88
N VAL A 466 30.71 -20.67 -24.26
CA VAL A 466 30.38 -22.04 -24.62
C VAL A 466 28.89 -22.18 -24.86
N THR A 467 28.51 -22.82 -25.96
CA THR A 467 27.14 -23.21 -26.26
C THR A 467 26.96 -24.72 -26.12
N VAL A 468 25.84 -25.08 -25.53
CA VAL A 468 25.39 -26.46 -25.46
C VAL A 468 24.17 -26.60 -26.35
N LEU A 469 24.33 -27.32 -27.45
CA LEU A 469 23.24 -27.61 -28.37
C LEU A 469 22.44 -28.83 -27.89
N ALA A 470 21.18 -28.90 -28.32
CA ALA A 470 20.29 -29.99 -27.98
C ALA A 470 20.90 -31.37 -28.24
N MET A 471 20.92 -32.20 -27.19
CA MET A 471 21.03 -33.66 -27.23
C MET A 471 22.21 -34.23 -28.05
N ASP A 472 23.30 -33.47 -28.21
CA ASP A 472 24.50 -33.97 -28.93
C ASP A 472 25.32 -34.97 -28.10
N GLY A 473 25.05 -35.08 -26.79
CA GLY A 473 25.69 -36.01 -25.86
C GLY A 473 27.17 -35.76 -25.59
N ARG A 474 27.76 -34.67 -26.12
CA ARG A 474 29.21 -34.41 -26.05
C ARG A 474 29.61 -33.72 -24.75
N ARG A 475 30.79 -34.04 -24.23
CA ARG A 475 31.39 -33.30 -23.10
C ARG A 475 32.18 -32.10 -23.62
N ARG A 476 31.99 -30.93 -23.01
CA ARG A 476 32.78 -29.72 -23.29
C ARG A 476 33.86 -29.56 -22.24
N TRP A 477 35.09 -29.30 -22.67
CA TRP A 477 36.24 -28.99 -21.82
C TRP A 477 36.63 -27.52 -21.98
N LEU A 478 36.74 -26.81 -20.86
CA LEU A 478 37.20 -25.43 -20.80
C LEU A 478 38.43 -25.35 -19.88
N ASP A 479 39.47 -24.64 -20.33
CA ASP A 479 40.65 -24.34 -19.52
C ASP A 479 40.41 -23.04 -18.73
N ILE A 480 40.36 -23.15 -17.41
CA ILE A 480 40.00 -22.05 -16.50
C ILE A 480 41.05 -20.92 -16.59
N GLN A 481 42.34 -21.26 -16.72
CA GLN A 481 43.41 -20.25 -16.77
C GLN A 481 43.42 -19.54 -18.12
N LYS A 482 43.23 -20.27 -19.22
CA LYS A 482 43.17 -19.69 -20.57
C LYS A 482 41.91 -18.85 -20.77
N SER A 483 40.74 -19.38 -20.43
CA SER A 483 39.46 -18.70 -20.60
C SER A 483 39.23 -17.57 -19.58
N GLY A 484 39.89 -17.62 -18.41
CA GLY A 484 39.87 -16.57 -17.40
C GLY A 484 40.93 -15.46 -17.57
N SER A 485 41.69 -15.48 -18.67
CA SER A 485 42.64 -14.41 -18.99
C SER A 485 41.94 -13.05 -19.20
N ASP A 486 42.69 -11.95 -19.17
CA ASP A 486 42.18 -10.57 -19.30
C ASP A 486 41.15 -10.14 -18.23
N GLY A 487 41.22 -10.71 -17.03
CA GLY A 487 40.38 -10.34 -15.89
C GLY A 487 39.00 -11.01 -15.86
N LYS A 488 38.74 -11.99 -16.74
CA LYS A 488 37.48 -12.75 -16.83
C LYS A 488 37.40 -13.88 -15.80
N ASN A 489 37.59 -13.55 -14.53
CA ASN A 489 37.82 -14.52 -13.46
C ASN A 489 36.53 -15.18 -12.92
N TYR A 490 35.37 -14.87 -13.49
CA TYR A 490 34.08 -15.45 -13.12
C TYR A 490 33.52 -16.29 -14.26
N PHE A 491 32.92 -17.42 -13.91
CA PHE A 491 32.21 -18.27 -14.87
C PHE A 491 30.73 -18.29 -14.53
N ILE A 492 29.88 -18.01 -15.51
CA ILE A 492 28.42 -18.20 -15.40
C ILE A 492 27.94 -19.23 -16.42
N PHE A 493 26.93 -20.00 -16.06
CA PHE A 493 26.27 -20.98 -16.90
C PHE A 493 24.75 -20.88 -16.70
N VAL A 494 24.04 -20.68 -17.80
CA VAL A 494 22.58 -20.55 -17.85
C VAL A 494 22.02 -21.65 -18.74
N THR A 495 21.02 -22.38 -18.27
CA THR A 495 20.49 -23.55 -18.99
C THR A 495 19.00 -23.73 -18.77
N ASN A 496 18.32 -24.38 -19.72
CA ASN A 496 16.98 -24.92 -19.57
C ASN A 496 16.97 -26.43 -19.22
N LEU A 497 18.15 -27.05 -19.09
CA LEU A 497 18.31 -28.45 -18.71
C LEU A 497 18.21 -28.61 -17.20
N ALA A 498 17.48 -29.64 -16.76
CA ALA A 498 17.36 -29.96 -15.35
C ALA A 498 18.75 -30.32 -14.76
N PRO A 499 19.13 -29.73 -13.61
CA PRO A 499 20.34 -30.11 -12.89
C PRO A 499 20.36 -31.61 -12.56
N CYS A 500 21.55 -32.22 -12.51
CA CYS A 500 21.80 -33.63 -12.21
C CYS A 500 21.28 -34.69 -13.21
N SER A 501 20.20 -34.41 -13.94
CA SER A 501 19.60 -35.34 -14.92
C SER A 501 19.77 -34.93 -16.38
N GLY A 502 19.79 -33.63 -16.66
CA GLY A 502 20.00 -33.07 -17.99
C GLY A 502 21.43 -32.59 -18.20
N VAL A 503 22.05 -32.01 -17.16
CA VAL A 503 23.40 -31.45 -17.21
C VAL A 503 24.19 -31.75 -15.94
N ARG A 504 25.52 -31.91 -16.09
CA ARG A 504 26.48 -32.01 -14.98
C ARG A 504 27.72 -31.16 -15.21
N ILE A 505 28.23 -30.55 -14.15
CA ILE A 505 29.44 -29.73 -14.16
C ILE A 505 30.46 -30.30 -13.19
N HIS A 506 31.69 -30.48 -13.66
CA HIS A 506 32.82 -30.95 -12.87
C HIS A 506 34.01 -30.00 -12.95
N LEU A 507 34.74 -29.85 -11.84
CA LEU A 507 36.02 -29.16 -11.75
C LEU A 507 37.17 -30.17 -11.61
N TRP A 508 38.22 -29.97 -12.41
CA TRP A 508 39.37 -30.87 -12.52
C TRP A 508 40.67 -30.19 -12.07
N PRO A 509 41.42 -30.77 -11.13
CA PRO A 509 42.64 -30.17 -10.58
C PRO A 509 43.81 -30.18 -11.56
N GLU A 510 44.80 -29.32 -11.32
CA GLU A 510 46.04 -29.27 -12.11
C GLU A 510 46.95 -30.47 -11.81
N LYS A 511 47.47 -31.13 -12.87
CA LYS A 511 48.42 -32.25 -12.76
C LYS A 511 49.84 -31.75 -12.44
N SER A 512 50.12 -31.26 -11.23
CA SER A 512 51.45 -31.27 -10.53
C SER A 512 51.40 -30.30 -9.34
N LYS A 513 51.79 -30.62 -8.11
CA LYS A 513 52.80 -31.55 -7.56
C LYS A 513 52.14 -32.67 -6.75
N MET A 514 52.28 -33.92 -7.17
CA MET A 514 51.69 -35.07 -6.48
C MET A 514 52.78 -35.95 -5.86
N THR A 515 52.89 -35.88 -4.53
CA THR A 515 53.47 -36.92 -3.68
C THR A 515 52.35 -37.43 -2.76
N SER A 516 51.64 -38.50 -3.17
CA SER A 516 50.90 -39.46 -2.33
C SER A 516 49.91 -40.30 -3.14
N ASP A 517 49.84 -41.59 -2.81
CA ASP A 517 49.11 -42.69 -3.41
C ASP A 517 47.57 -42.61 -3.30
N ILE A 518 46.93 -41.60 -3.93
CA ILE A 518 45.46 -41.53 -4.04
C ILE A 518 45.06 -41.47 -5.51
N SER A 519 44.10 -42.31 -5.92
CA SER A 519 43.63 -42.41 -7.30
C SER A 519 43.10 -41.06 -7.85
N PRO A 520 43.40 -40.71 -9.12
CA PRO A 520 43.02 -39.42 -9.70
C PRO A 520 41.50 -39.20 -9.85
N SER A 521 40.70 -40.27 -9.78
CA SER A 521 39.23 -40.21 -9.82
C SER A 521 38.61 -39.63 -8.54
N ASN A 522 39.33 -39.65 -7.41
CA ASN A 522 38.80 -39.21 -6.10
C ASN A 522 38.99 -37.70 -5.82
N ARG A 523 39.46 -36.91 -6.80
CA ARG A 523 39.70 -35.45 -6.64
C ARG A 523 38.91 -34.56 -7.62
N VAL A 524 38.01 -35.14 -8.41
CA VAL A 524 37.10 -34.40 -9.29
C VAL A 524 35.93 -33.89 -8.45
N LEU A 525 35.72 -32.57 -8.45
CA LEU A 525 34.62 -31.98 -7.69
C LEU A 525 33.40 -31.79 -8.59
N GLU A 526 32.33 -32.55 -8.33
CA GLU A 526 31.04 -32.30 -8.94
C GLU A 526 30.38 -31.08 -8.27
N VAL A 527 30.12 -30.04 -9.07
CA VAL A 527 29.52 -28.78 -8.61
C VAL A 527 28.10 -28.57 -9.12
N THR A 528 27.55 -29.54 -9.88
CA THR A 528 26.20 -29.50 -10.45
C THR A 528 25.13 -29.15 -9.42
N SER A 529 25.23 -29.71 -8.21
CA SER A 529 24.23 -29.48 -7.17
C SER A 529 24.12 -28.02 -6.76
N LYS A 530 25.19 -27.21 -6.89
CA LYS A 530 25.21 -25.76 -6.60
C LYS A 530 24.44 -24.92 -7.64
N MET A 531 23.91 -25.50 -8.72
CA MET A 531 23.00 -24.81 -9.64
C MET A 531 21.80 -24.26 -8.88
N VAL A 532 21.47 -23.00 -9.14
CA VAL A 532 20.28 -22.35 -8.62
C VAL A 532 19.19 -22.45 -9.68
N GLU A 533 18.06 -23.05 -9.32
CA GLU A 533 16.92 -23.10 -10.22
C GLU A 533 16.20 -21.75 -10.22
N ILE A 534 15.89 -21.28 -11.43
CA ILE A 534 15.11 -20.08 -11.66
C ILE A 534 13.74 -20.50 -12.20
N PRO A 535 12.66 -19.90 -11.72
CA PRO A 535 11.35 -20.17 -12.27
C PRO A 535 11.29 -19.82 -13.76
N ALA A 536 11.02 -20.84 -14.58
CA ALA A 536 10.86 -20.70 -16.01
C ALA A 536 9.37 -20.56 -16.35
N GLY A 537 9.02 -19.65 -17.27
CA GLY A 537 7.69 -19.62 -17.86
C GLY A 537 7.34 -20.93 -18.57
N PRO A 538 6.06 -21.15 -18.95
CA PRO A 538 5.66 -22.35 -19.66
C PRO A 538 6.48 -22.51 -20.95
N VAL A 539 6.94 -23.73 -21.21
CA VAL A 539 7.69 -24.06 -22.44
C VAL A 539 6.75 -23.85 -23.63
N PRO A 540 7.21 -23.17 -24.71
CA PRO A 540 6.41 -23.00 -25.92
C PRO A 540 5.90 -24.34 -26.45
N MET A 541 4.60 -24.43 -26.73
CA MET A 541 4.01 -25.65 -27.30
C MET A 541 4.49 -25.85 -28.74
N GLN A 542 4.98 -27.05 -29.03
CA GLN A 542 5.29 -27.45 -30.39
C GLN A 542 4.00 -27.69 -31.17
N MET A 543 3.67 -26.80 -32.11
CA MET A 543 2.45 -26.92 -32.92
C MET A 543 2.48 -28.12 -33.88
N GLU A 544 3.67 -28.49 -34.40
CA GLU A 544 3.85 -29.60 -35.35
C GLU A 544 5.08 -30.46 -35.00
N PRO A 545 4.98 -31.80 -35.00
CA PRO A 545 6.11 -32.68 -34.77
C PRO A 545 7.24 -32.45 -35.79
N GLY A 546 8.42 -32.01 -35.31
CA GLY A 546 9.62 -31.80 -36.12
C GLY A 546 9.82 -30.38 -36.68
N SER A 547 8.91 -29.43 -36.42
CA SER A 547 9.15 -28.00 -36.68
C SER A 547 10.10 -27.38 -35.65
N GLN A 548 10.75 -26.26 -36.00
CA GLN A 548 11.53 -25.48 -35.04
C GLN A 548 10.58 -24.72 -34.11
N THR A 549 10.79 -24.87 -32.80
CA THR A 549 10.03 -24.15 -31.77
C THR A 549 10.84 -22.99 -31.22
N GLU A 550 10.16 -21.99 -30.64
CA GLU A 550 10.82 -20.95 -29.86
C GLU A 550 11.67 -21.56 -28.74
N GLN A 551 12.80 -20.92 -28.42
CA GLN A 551 13.68 -21.40 -27.34
C GLN A 551 12.93 -21.39 -26.01
N PRO A 552 13.02 -22.45 -25.19
CA PRO A 552 12.49 -22.41 -23.84
C PRO A 552 13.25 -21.37 -22.99
N PRO A 553 12.58 -20.66 -22.07
CA PRO A 553 13.28 -19.87 -21.06
C PRO A 553 14.31 -20.70 -20.30
N PRO A 554 15.42 -20.09 -19.88
CA PRO A 554 16.29 -20.70 -18.89
C PRO A 554 15.56 -21.06 -17.60
N SER A 555 15.91 -22.21 -17.03
CA SER A 555 15.34 -22.76 -15.78
C SER A 555 16.38 -22.97 -14.68
N ALA A 556 17.67 -22.83 -14.97
CA ALA A 556 18.73 -22.86 -13.98
C ALA A 556 19.90 -21.93 -14.34
N VAL A 557 20.53 -21.39 -13.30
CA VAL A 557 21.73 -20.57 -13.38
C VAL A 557 22.79 -21.09 -12.40
N PHE A 558 24.05 -21.00 -12.81
CA PHE A 558 25.20 -21.41 -12.01
C PHE A 558 26.32 -20.42 -12.18
N GLN A 559 26.92 -19.99 -11.07
CA GLN A 559 28.03 -19.06 -11.06
C GLN A 559 29.17 -19.62 -10.21
N LEU A 560 30.41 -19.43 -10.68
CA LEU A 560 31.63 -19.71 -9.95
C LEU A 560 32.47 -18.44 -9.84
N GLY A 561 32.88 -18.11 -8.62
CA GLY A 561 33.84 -17.05 -8.37
C GLY A 561 35.30 -17.53 -8.50
N PRO A 562 36.27 -16.60 -8.45
CA PRO A 562 37.69 -16.94 -8.48
C PRO A 562 38.11 -17.86 -7.33
N ASN A 563 37.51 -17.69 -6.15
CA ASN A 563 37.78 -18.53 -4.98
C ASN A 563 37.25 -19.97 -5.16
N ASP A 564 36.11 -20.16 -5.85
CA ASP A 564 35.55 -21.50 -6.08
C ASP A 564 36.37 -22.30 -7.12
N MET A 565 37.02 -21.59 -8.05
CA MET A 565 37.83 -22.19 -9.12
C MET A 565 39.31 -22.33 -8.73
N GLN A 566 39.72 -21.81 -7.57
CA GLN A 566 41.10 -21.86 -7.11
C GLN A 566 41.58 -23.31 -6.93
N GLY A 567 42.71 -23.66 -7.54
CA GLY A 567 43.28 -25.01 -7.48
C GLY A 567 42.77 -25.97 -8.58
N PHE A 568 41.86 -25.52 -9.44
CA PHE A 568 41.37 -26.27 -10.59
C PHE A 568 41.91 -25.70 -11.91
N ARG A 569 42.15 -26.57 -12.90
CA ARG A 569 42.64 -26.20 -14.23
C ARG A 569 41.56 -26.31 -15.30
N PHE A 570 40.72 -27.33 -15.24
CA PHE A 570 39.67 -27.54 -16.24
C PHE A 570 38.28 -27.56 -15.63
N LEU A 571 37.32 -27.02 -16.37
CA LEU A 571 35.89 -27.12 -16.12
C LEU A 571 35.26 -27.95 -17.24
N THR A 572 34.44 -28.93 -16.89
CA THR A 572 33.73 -29.74 -17.89
C THR A 572 32.23 -29.67 -17.73
N ILE A 573 31.52 -29.57 -18.85
CA ILE A 573 30.05 -29.59 -18.92
C ILE A 573 29.63 -30.86 -19.68
N SER A 574 28.89 -31.73 -19.01
CA SER A 574 28.36 -32.98 -19.55
C SER A 574 26.85 -32.88 -19.70
N VAL A 575 26.30 -33.41 -20.79
CA VAL A 575 24.86 -33.38 -21.10
C VAL A 575 24.35 -34.82 -21.22
N ALA A 576 23.18 -35.10 -20.66
CA ALA A 576 22.63 -36.45 -20.70
C ALA A 576 22.18 -36.81 -22.13
N PRO A 577 22.62 -37.96 -22.68
CA PRO A 577 22.09 -38.48 -23.93
C PRO A 577 20.67 -39.05 -23.67
N ARG A 578 19.65 -38.59 -24.41
CA ARG A 578 18.38 -39.34 -24.53
C ARG A 578 18.33 -40.00 -25.90
N PRO A 579 17.70 -41.18 -26.04
CA PRO A 579 17.52 -41.80 -27.35
C PRO A 579 16.74 -40.85 -28.25
N THR A 580 17.42 -40.31 -29.27
CA THR A 580 16.76 -39.60 -30.37
C THR A 580 15.81 -40.59 -31.04
N VAL A 581 14.50 -40.32 -31.00
CA VAL A 581 13.53 -41.08 -31.79
C VAL A 581 13.89 -40.88 -33.26
N SER A 582 14.47 -41.92 -33.86
CA SER A 582 14.65 -42.18 -35.30
C SER A 582 14.97 -40.99 -36.22
N GLY A 583 16.26 -40.87 -36.59
CA GLY A 583 16.67 -40.49 -37.95
C GLY A 583 16.69 -39.01 -38.35
N ARG A 584 16.42 -38.04 -37.46
CA ARG A 584 16.62 -36.61 -37.75
C ARG A 584 17.49 -35.93 -36.69
N PRO A 585 18.40 -35.02 -37.06
CA PRO A 585 19.17 -34.25 -36.09
C PRO A 585 18.22 -33.40 -35.24
N PRO A 586 18.47 -33.24 -33.92
CA PRO A 586 17.68 -32.34 -33.10
C PRO A 586 17.75 -30.91 -33.66
N PRO A 587 16.69 -30.10 -33.51
CA PRO A 587 16.71 -28.71 -33.97
C PRO A 587 17.92 -27.97 -33.38
N ALA A 588 18.47 -27.01 -34.13
CA ALA A 588 19.66 -26.22 -33.80
C ALA A 588 19.40 -25.21 -32.66
N ALA A 589 18.86 -25.71 -31.56
CA ALA A 589 18.45 -24.97 -30.39
C ALA A 589 19.55 -25.00 -29.32
N SER A 590 19.97 -23.83 -28.85
CA SER A 590 20.84 -23.71 -27.69
C SER A 590 20.06 -24.09 -26.42
N MET A 591 20.57 -25.04 -25.65
CA MET A 591 19.99 -25.54 -24.38
C MET A 591 20.80 -25.09 -23.15
N ALA A 592 22.02 -24.62 -23.37
CA ALA A 592 22.74 -23.85 -22.37
C ALA A 592 23.75 -22.89 -23.00
N VAL A 593 24.04 -21.80 -22.30
CA VAL A 593 25.14 -20.89 -22.58
C VAL A 593 25.98 -20.73 -21.32
N GLY A 594 27.29 -20.90 -21.44
CA GLY A 594 28.26 -20.56 -20.40
C GLY A 594 29.21 -19.47 -20.88
N GLN A 595 29.71 -18.63 -19.97
CA GLN A 595 30.65 -17.59 -20.31
C GLN A 595 31.61 -17.28 -19.14
N PHE A 596 32.90 -17.15 -19.46
CA PHE A 596 33.89 -16.48 -18.62
C PHE A 596 33.80 -14.96 -18.84
N TYR A 597 33.60 -14.20 -17.77
CA TYR A 597 33.34 -12.76 -17.86
C TYR A 597 33.95 -12.00 -16.68
N ASN A 598 34.12 -10.69 -16.87
CA ASN A 598 34.42 -9.75 -15.80
C ASN A 598 33.10 -9.06 -15.37
N PRO A 599 32.69 -9.14 -14.09
CA PRO A 599 31.46 -8.50 -13.60
C PRO A 599 31.37 -7.00 -13.87
N GLU A 600 32.50 -6.29 -13.96
CA GLU A 600 32.51 -4.85 -14.24
C GLU A 600 32.10 -4.52 -15.70
N ASP A 601 32.30 -5.42 -16.65
CA ASP A 601 31.96 -5.19 -18.07
C ASP A 601 30.44 -5.05 -18.28
N GLY A 602 29.67 -5.82 -17.49
CA GLY A 602 28.21 -5.85 -17.52
C GLY A 602 27.53 -4.80 -16.65
N LYS A 603 28.29 -4.00 -15.88
CA LYS A 603 27.73 -3.02 -14.94
C LYS A 603 27.31 -1.75 -15.67
N ARG A 604 26.07 -1.31 -15.46
CA ARG A 604 25.50 -0.07 -15.99
C ARG A 604 24.76 0.68 -14.89
N ASN A 605 25.11 1.94 -14.69
CA ASN A 605 24.53 2.77 -13.63
C ASN A 605 23.66 3.86 -14.27
N PHE A 606 22.38 3.88 -13.90
CA PHE A 606 21.45 4.93 -14.28
C PHE A 606 21.38 5.99 -13.18
N SER A 607 21.89 7.18 -13.49
CA SER A 607 21.84 8.34 -12.61
C SER A 607 20.43 8.98 -12.57
N PRO A 608 20.10 9.77 -11.54
CA PRO A 608 18.82 10.49 -11.48
C PRO A 608 18.61 11.40 -12.69
N GLY A 609 19.68 12.11 -13.09
CA GLY A 609 19.66 13.04 -14.23
C GLY A 609 19.42 12.35 -15.56
N SER A 610 20.08 11.21 -15.80
CA SER A 610 19.89 10.44 -17.05
C SER A 610 18.48 9.87 -17.14
N LEU A 611 17.93 9.37 -16.03
CA LEU A 611 16.55 8.87 -15.99
C LEU A 611 15.54 9.99 -16.22
N LEU A 612 15.72 11.17 -15.64
CA LEU A 612 14.82 12.30 -15.89
C LEU A 612 14.91 12.82 -17.32
N SER A 613 16.11 12.81 -17.94
CA SER A 613 16.24 13.15 -19.36
C SER A 613 15.51 12.17 -20.28
N SER A 614 15.32 10.92 -19.85
CA SER A 614 14.57 9.91 -20.62
C SER A 614 13.11 10.25 -20.88
N ILE A 615 12.54 11.21 -20.12
CA ILE A 615 11.19 11.75 -20.36
C ILE A 615 11.13 12.48 -21.71
N TYR A 616 12.24 13.08 -22.15
CA TYR A 616 12.32 13.88 -23.38
C TYR A 616 13.10 13.19 -24.49
N ALA A 617 14.11 12.39 -24.15
CA ALA A 617 14.96 11.70 -25.12
C ALA A 617 15.26 10.28 -24.64
N GLN A 618 14.80 9.28 -25.39
CA GLN A 618 14.95 7.86 -25.05
C GLN A 618 16.43 7.48 -24.89
N GLN A 619 16.76 6.83 -23.78
CA GLN A 619 18.12 6.35 -23.55
C GLN A 619 18.27 4.96 -24.17
N GLU A 620 18.96 4.91 -25.30
CA GLU A 620 19.18 3.67 -26.05
C GLU A 620 20.57 3.10 -25.74
N ILE A 621 20.63 1.81 -25.43
CA ILE A 621 21.88 1.06 -25.26
C ILE A 621 21.86 -0.08 -26.27
N LEU A 622 22.81 -0.06 -27.20
CA LEU A 622 22.99 -1.12 -28.17
C LEU A 622 24.02 -2.13 -27.65
N LEU A 623 23.56 -3.35 -27.40
CA LEU A 623 24.39 -4.51 -27.11
C LEU A 623 24.68 -5.24 -28.42
N LYS A 624 25.95 -5.23 -28.82
CA LYS A 624 26.43 -6.04 -29.94
C LYS A 624 26.61 -7.49 -29.50
N GLU A 625 26.77 -8.38 -30.46
CA GLU A 625 27.19 -9.77 -30.21
C GLU A 625 28.50 -9.80 -29.38
N ASP A 626 28.70 -10.87 -28.62
CA ASP A 626 29.79 -11.07 -27.63
C ASP A 626 29.74 -10.15 -26.40
N HIS A 627 28.57 -9.58 -26.08
CA HIS A 627 28.36 -8.88 -24.81
C HIS A 627 28.46 -9.85 -23.59
N PRO A 628 28.64 -9.35 -22.36
CA PRO A 628 28.56 -10.20 -21.17
C PRO A 628 27.13 -10.74 -21.00
N LEU A 629 27.02 -12.03 -20.68
CA LEU A 629 25.75 -12.74 -20.46
C LEU A 629 24.98 -12.15 -19.27
N VAL A 630 25.72 -11.63 -18.28
CA VAL A 630 25.19 -10.95 -17.10
C VAL A 630 25.32 -9.44 -17.28
N LEU A 631 24.18 -8.76 -17.23
CA LEU A 631 24.13 -7.31 -17.20
C LEU A 631 23.56 -6.85 -15.87
N ASN A 632 24.32 -6.05 -15.13
CA ASN A 632 23.91 -5.51 -13.85
C ASN A 632 23.50 -4.04 -14.03
N LEU A 633 22.19 -3.79 -14.05
CA LEU A 633 21.62 -2.46 -14.17
C LEU A 633 21.31 -1.92 -12.76
N SER A 634 22.08 -0.92 -12.32
CA SER A 634 21.82 -0.25 -11.04
C SER A 634 21.07 1.07 -11.26
N PHE A 635 19.96 1.23 -10.55
CA PHE A 635 19.17 2.44 -10.55
C PHE A 635 19.43 3.19 -9.25
N SER A 636 19.95 4.42 -9.36
CA SER A 636 20.24 5.29 -8.20
C SER A 636 19.01 5.88 -7.51
N ILE A 637 17.81 5.56 -8.01
CA ILE A 637 16.51 5.91 -7.43
C ILE A 637 15.68 4.62 -7.33
N SER A 638 14.91 4.48 -6.26
CA SER A 638 13.88 3.45 -6.13
C SER A 638 12.92 3.46 -7.33
N LEU A 639 12.81 2.31 -8.02
CA LEU A 639 11.87 2.11 -9.14
C LEU A 639 10.39 2.18 -8.69
N GLY A 640 10.15 2.20 -7.40
CA GLY A 640 8.85 2.36 -6.76
C GLY A 640 8.36 3.80 -6.82
N LEU A 641 9.30 4.75 -6.66
CA LEU A 641 9.04 6.17 -6.86
C LEU A 641 8.96 6.49 -8.35
N LEU A 642 9.97 6.07 -9.12
CA LEU A 642 10.14 6.40 -10.52
C LEU A 642 10.08 5.10 -11.35
N PRO A 643 8.89 4.64 -11.77
CA PRO A 643 8.78 3.43 -12.57
C PRO A 643 9.50 3.63 -13.91
N VAL A 644 10.49 2.79 -14.17
CA VAL A 644 11.24 2.77 -15.43
C VAL A 644 10.71 1.63 -16.28
N THR A 645 10.33 1.94 -17.52
CA THR A 645 10.09 0.95 -18.54
C THR A 645 11.41 0.60 -19.20
N VAL A 646 11.89 -0.61 -18.94
CA VAL A 646 13.00 -1.20 -19.69
C VAL A 646 12.40 -2.11 -20.75
N SER A 647 12.60 -1.80 -22.03
CA SER A 647 12.24 -2.69 -23.14
C SER A 647 13.50 -3.25 -23.79
N LEU A 648 13.51 -4.56 -24.00
CA LEU A 648 14.60 -5.28 -24.64
C LEU A 648 14.11 -5.78 -26.01
N ARG A 649 14.71 -5.30 -27.09
CA ARG A 649 14.37 -5.70 -28.46
C ARG A 649 15.56 -6.40 -29.10
N THR A 650 15.34 -7.57 -29.67
CA THR A 650 16.39 -8.29 -30.40
C THR A 650 16.62 -7.63 -31.75
N THR A 651 17.85 -7.17 -32.01
CA THR A 651 18.23 -6.50 -33.27
C THR A 651 18.92 -7.43 -34.25
N GLY A 652 19.43 -8.58 -33.78
CA GLY A 652 20.20 -9.53 -34.58
C GLY A 652 20.47 -10.82 -33.82
N CYS A 653 20.64 -11.91 -34.57
CA CYS A 653 20.92 -13.25 -34.02
C CYS A 653 21.96 -13.99 -34.89
N GLY A 654 23.04 -13.30 -35.29
CA GLY A 654 24.15 -13.88 -36.04
C GLY A 654 23.88 -14.21 -37.51
N ILE A 655 22.77 -13.75 -38.10
CA ILE A 655 22.46 -13.96 -39.53
C ILE A 655 22.89 -12.72 -40.33
N LYS A 656 23.91 -12.85 -41.20
CA LYS A 656 24.26 -11.79 -42.15
C LYS A 656 23.11 -11.62 -43.14
N ARG A 657 22.54 -10.40 -43.23
CA ARG A 657 21.44 -10.03 -44.12
C ARG A 657 21.65 -10.58 -45.53
N SER A 658 20.82 -11.53 -45.96
CA SER A 658 20.66 -11.87 -47.37
C SER A 658 19.91 -10.73 -48.08
N GLY A 659 20.66 -9.71 -48.53
CA GLY A 659 20.40 -8.90 -49.72
C GLY A 659 18.99 -8.38 -50.08
N LEU A 660 18.05 -8.16 -49.16
CA LEU A 660 16.73 -7.58 -49.48
C LEU A 660 16.52 -6.20 -48.83
N PRO A 661 15.87 -5.22 -49.51
CA PRO A 661 15.77 -3.85 -49.06
C PRO A 661 14.84 -3.68 -47.86
N VAL A 662 15.17 -2.68 -47.03
CA VAL A 662 14.51 -2.34 -45.77
C VAL A 662 13.39 -1.34 -46.04
N GLU A 663 12.14 -1.80 -46.13
CA GLU A 663 10.95 -0.95 -45.88
C GLU A 663 9.92 -1.76 -45.09
N GLU A 664 9.91 -1.50 -43.77
CA GLU A 664 8.84 -1.65 -42.76
C GLU A 664 8.11 -3.01 -42.57
N ALA A 665 8.20 -3.98 -43.48
CA ALA A 665 7.59 -5.32 -43.33
C ALA A 665 8.59 -6.42 -42.88
N GLY A 666 9.90 -6.16 -42.89
CA GLY A 666 10.95 -7.17 -42.61
C GLY A 666 11.32 -7.37 -41.14
N ASP A 667 10.87 -6.52 -40.22
CA ASP A 667 11.30 -6.54 -38.81
C ASP A 667 10.59 -7.64 -37.99
N VAL A 668 9.35 -7.99 -38.37
CA VAL A 668 8.53 -9.00 -37.67
C VAL A 668 9.03 -10.42 -37.93
N GLU A 669 9.38 -10.72 -39.18
CA GLU A 669 9.88 -12.05 -39.57
C GLU A 669 11.29 -12.30 -39.02
N HIS A 670 12.14 -11.27 -39.01
CA HIS A 670 13.46 -11.31 -38.38
C HIS A 670 13.38 -11.50 -36.85
N SER A 671 12.46 -10.80 -36.18
CA SER A 671 12.19 -11.00 -34.75
C SER A 671 11.75 -12.44 -34.44
N ARG A 672 10.85 -13.01 -35.25
CA ARG A 672 10.43 -14.43 -35.13
C ARG A 672 11.60 -15.40 -35.30
N LEU A 673 12.48 -15.17 -36.29
CA LEU A 673 13.67 -16.00 -36.49
C LEU A 673 14.63 -15.95 -35.30
N CYS A 674 14.82 -14.78 -34.69
CA CYS A 674 15.69 -14.66 -33.52
C CYS A 674 15.09 -15.32 -32.27
N LYS A 675 13.76 -15.37 -32.10
CA LYS A 675 13.11 -16.16 -31.03
C LYS A 675 13.36 -17.67 -31.12
N LEU A 676 13.67 -18.18 -32.33
CA LEU A 676 14.04 -19.59 -32.53
C LEU A 676 15.50 -19.89 -32.13
N ARG A 677 16.37 -18.87 -32.03
CA ARG A 677 17.83 -19.05 -31.80
C ARG A 677 18.33 -18.54 -30.45
N CYS A 678 17.86 -17.38 -30.03
CA CYS A 678 18.32 -16.72 -28.80
C CYS A 678 17.56 -17.24 -27.60
N PHE A 679 18.25 -17.40 -26.47
CA PHE A 679 17.57 -17.62 -25.20
C PHE A 679 16.62 -16.45 -24.85
N PRO A 680 15.38 -16.73 -24.39
CA PRO A 680 14.51 -15.72 -23.82
C PRO A 680 15.22 -15.03 -22.65
N PRO A 681 15.36 -13.70 -22.68
CA PRO A 681 16.03 -12.97 -21.61
C PRO A 681 15.25 -13.07 -20.29
N VAL A 682 15.98 -13.13 -19.18
CA VAL A 682 15.43 -13.22 -17.82
C VAL A 682 15.90 -12.02 -17.02
N ALA A 683 14.99 -11.30 -16.37
CA ALA A 683 15.37 -10.28 -15.38
C ALA A 683 15.10 -10.78 -13.96
N ILE A 684 16.06 -10.49 -13.09
CA ILE A 684 15.96 -10.69 -11.65
C ILE A 684 16.15 -9.32 -11.01
N ALA A 685 15.09 -8.78 -10.43
CA ALA A 685 15.12 -7.51 -9.73
C ALA A 685 15.11 -7.75 -8.23
N TRP A 686 16.02 -7.08 -7.52
CA TRP A 686 16.07 -7.13 -6.06
C TRP A 686 15.82 -5.74 -5.48
N ASP A 687 14.97 -5.71 -4.45
CA ASP A 687 14.70 -4.54 -3.63
C ASP A 687 14.61 -4.92 -2.15
N SER A 688 15.18 -4.09 -1.28
CA SER A 688 15.22 -4.34 0.17
C SER A 688 13.85 -4.45 0.83
N THR A 689 12.81 -3.84 0.25
CA THR A 689 11.47 -3.75 0.87
C THR A 689 10.49 -4.75 0.31
N SER A 690 10.60 -5.08 -0.98
CA SER A 690 9.70 -5.99 -1.69
C SER A 690 10.31 -7.37 -1.93
N GLY A 691 11.62 -7.53 -1.72
CA GLY A 691 12.36 -8.77 -1.93
C GLY A 691 12.74 -9.02 -3.39
N LEU A 692 12.80 -10.31 -3.75
CA LEU A 692 13.23 -10.79 -5.05
C LEU A 692 12.06 -10.88 -6.02
N HIS A 693 12.18 -10.26 -7.19
CA HIS A 693 11.25 -10.39 -8.30
C HIS A 693 11.93 -11.01 -9.51
N ILE A 694 11.27 -11.99 -10.13
CA ILE A 694 11.79 -12.70 -11.30
C ILE A 694 10.82 -12.51 -12.44
N ILE A 695 11.33 -12.04 -13.57
CA ILE A 695 10.55 -11.76 -14.77
C ILE A 695 11.14 -12.63 -15.91
N PRO A 696 10.56 -13.80 -16.17
CA PRO A 696 10.98 -14.66 -17.28
C PRO A 696 10.45 -14.14 -18.63
N ASN A 697 11.09 -14.55 -19.73
CA ASN A 697 10.63 -14.32 -21.11
C ASN A 697 10.47 -12.83 -21.54
N LEU A 698 11.48 -12.00 -21.27
CA LEU A 698 11.46 -10.59 -21.67
C LEU A 698 11.62 -10.41 -23.20
N HIS A 699 10.51 -10.33 -23.93
CA HIS A 699 10.51 -10.10 -25.38
C HIS A 699 10.07 -8.68 -25.80
N SER A 700 9.43 -7.93 -24.91
CA SER A 700 9.07 -6.50 -25.07
C SER A 700 8.37 -5.93 -23.82
N GLU A 701 8.47 -6.60 -22.67
CA GLU A 701 7.69 -6.26 -21.49
C GLU A 701 8.35 -5.18 -20.63
N THR A 702 7.53 -4.35 -20.00
CA THR A 702 7.97 -3.34 -19.04
C THR A 702 8.50 -4.04 -17.79
N ILE A 703 9.80 -3.89 -17.48
CA ILE A 703 10.34 -4.29 -16.17
C ILE A 703 9.79 -3.33 -15.12
N VAL A 704 8.73 -3.72 -14.44
CA VAL A 704 8.19 -2.97 -13.32
C VAL A 704 8.63 -3.68 -12.04
N VAL A 705 9.33 -2.98 -11.15
CA VAL A 705 9.78 -3.51 -9.85
C VAL A 705 8.94 -2.90 -8.73
N ASP A 706 8.41 -3.73 -7.83
CA ASP A 706 7.74 -3.21 -6.64
C ASP A 706 8.85 -2.71 -5.74
N SER A 707 8.78 -1.47 -5.32
CA SER A 707 9.67 -0.99 -4.28
C SER A 707 8.93 0.09 -3.53
N SER A 708 9.22 0.19 -2.24
CA SER A 708 8.75 1.32 -1.46
C SER A 708 9.86 2.35 -1.38
N PRO A 709 9.55 3.64 -1.58
CA PRO A 709 10.52 4.69 -1.36
C PRO A 709 10.99 4.64 0.10
N ALA A 710 12.25 4.99 0.33
CA ALA A 710 12.81 5.03 1.66
C ALA A 710 12.01 5.96 2.60
N PHE A 711 11.26 5.36 3.52
CA PHE A 711 10.55 6.07 4.59
C PHE A 711 11.46 6.24 5.81
N SER A 712 10.98 6.96 6.83
CA SER A 712 11.70 7.23 8.08
C SER A 712 12.43 6.02 8.67
N ASP A 713 11.94 4.80 8.47
CA ASP A 713 12.53 3.58 9.05
C ASP A 713 13.50 2.80 8.13
N SER A 714 14.01 3.38 7.04
CA SER A 714 14.81 2.67 6.02
C SER A 714 16.28 3.05 6.02
N THR A 715 17.17 2.07 5.78
CA THR A 715 18.62 2.22 5.73
C THR A 715 19.11 2.81 4.40
N GLN A 716 20.28 3.45 4.36
CA GLN A 716 20.82 4.12 3.16
C GLN A 716 21.00 3.21 1.91
N GLU A 717 21.11 1.89 2.08
CA GLU A 717 21.14 0.91 0.98
C GLU A 717 19.76 0.63 0.34
N SER A 718 18.66 1.13 0.91
CA SER A 718 17.29 0.82 0.45
C SER A 718 16.85 1.58 -0.81
N ASP A 719 17.58 2.62 -1.23
CA ASP A 719 17.19 3.48 -2.35
C ASP A 719 17.71 3.00 -3.71
N GLN A 720 18.59 1.99 -3.74
CA GLN A 720 19.11 1.42 -4.98
C GLN A 720 18.34 0.16 -5.36
N THR A 721 17.66 0.20 -6.50
CA THR A 721 17.09 -1.01 -7.11
C THR A 721 18.09 -1.58 -8.09
N THR A 722 18.41 -2.86 -7.94
CA THR A 722 19.33 -3.57 -8.84
C THR A 722 18.55 -4.54 -9.69
N VAL A 723 18.72 -4.47 -11.01
CA VAL A 723 18.12 -5.39 -11.97
C VAL A 723 19.24 -6.14 -12.68
N LEU A 724 19.31 -7.44 -12.43
CA LEU A 724 20.19 -8.36 -13.13
C LEU A 724 19.46 -8.88 -14.37
N LEU A 725 20.03 -8.66 -15.55
CA LEU A 725 19.47 -9.12 -16.81
C LEU A 725 20.39 -10.22 -17.38
N LEU A 726 19.83 -11.40 -17.62
CA LEU A 726 20.48 -12.54 -18.24
C LEU A 726 20.08 -12.55 -19.72
N VAL A 727 21.05 -12.34 -20.61
CA VAL A 727 20.83 -12.15 -22.05
C VAL A 727 21.81 -13.01 -22.85
N ASP A 728 21.36 -13.60 -23.95
CA ASP A 728 22.19 -14.48 -24.79
C ASP A 728 23.29 -13.71 -25.54
N PRO A 729 24.58 -13.94 -25.26
CA PRO A 729 25.68 -13.21 -25.89
C PRO A 729 25.82 -13.43 -27.41
N HIS A 730 25.18 -14.47 -27.97
CA HIS A 730 25.20 -14.72 -29.43
C HIS A 730 24.26 -13.81 -30.21
N CYS A 731 23.42 -13.05 -29.51
CA CYS A 731 22.44 -12.18 -30.11
C CYS A 731 22.74 -10.73 -29.77
N SER A 732 22.29 -9.82 -30.64
CA SER A 732 22.38 -8.39 -30.39
C SER A 732 21.03 -7.86 -29.93
N PHE A 733 21.08 -6.94 -28.99
CA PHE A 733 19.89 -6.38 -28.35
C PHE A 733 19.97 -4.87 -28.28
N LYS A 734 18.83 -4.24 -28.46
CA LYS A 734 18.61 -2.84 -28.13
C LYS A 734 17.84 -2.77 -26.82
N ILE A 735 18.46 -2.15 -25.81
CA ILE A 735 17.83 -1.84 -24.53
C ILE A 735 17.39 -0.39 -24.57
N ASP A 736 16.10 -0.17 -24.36
CA ASP A 736 15.57 1.16 -24.16
C ASP A 736 15.06 1.31 -22.73
N ALA A 737 15.51 2.34 -22.03
CA ALA A 737 15.03 2.68 -20.69
C ALA A 737 14.35 4.06 -20.72
N ALA A 738 13.07 4.10 -20.31
CA ALA A 738 12.27 5.32 -20.30
C ALA A 738 11.41 5.45 -19.04
N VAL A 739 11.25 6.67 -18.54
CA VAL A 739 10.36 6.97 -17.42
C VAL A 739 8.96 7.30 -17.93
N SER A 740 7.96 6.57 -17.45
CA SER A 740 6.55 6.86 -17.74
C SER A 740 6.00 7.91 -16.77
N VAL A 741 5.70 9.11 -17.27
CA VAL A 741 5.15 10.21 -16.46
C VAL A 741 3.78 9.88 -15.88
N THR A 742 2.95 9.15 -16.61
CA THR A 742 1.61 8.75 -16.15
C THR A 742 1.70 7.70 -15.04
N ALA A 743 2.56 6.68 -15.21
CA ALA A 743 2.80 5.67 -14.18
C ALA A 743 3.44 6.28 -12.93
N PHE A 744 4.39 7.22 -13.10
CA PHE A 744 4.97 8.00 -12.01
C PHE A 744 3.89 8.77 -11.25
N ALA A 745 3.04 9.53 -11.95
CA ALA A 745 1.98 10.32 -11.33
C ALA A 745 0.98 9.45 -10.56
N GLY A 746 0.56 8.32 -11.15
CA GLY A 746 -0.32 7.34 -10.50
C GLY A 746 0.31 6.75 -9.23
N ARG A 747 1.57 6.28 -9.31
CA ARG A 747 2.29 5.74 -8.15
C ARG A 747 2.55 6.79 -7.07
N PHE A 748 2.96 8.00 -7.46
CA PHE A 748 3.22 9.10 -6.54
C PHE A 748 1.98 9.42 -5.71
N LEU A 749 0.80 9.54 -6.34
CA LEU A 749 -0.43 9.76 -5.59
C LEU A 749 -0.76 8.58 -4.68
N LEU A 750 -0.70 7.34 -5.16
CA LEU A 750 -1.01 6.16 -4.32
C LEU A 750 -0.10 6.04 -3.11
N LEU A 751 1.20 6.33 -3.25
CA LEU A 751 2.18 6.19 -2.17
C LEU A 751 2.12 7.35 -1.15
N TYR A 752 1.86 8.58 -1.61
CA TYR A 752 1.95 9.77 -0.77
C TYR A 752 0.62 10.44 -0.46
N PHE A 753 -0.51 9.87 -0.87
CA PHE A 753 -1.85 10.41 -0.60
C PHE A 753 -2.03 10.78 0.88
N SER A 754 -1.68 9.88 1.80
CA SER A 754 -1.78 10.11 3.25
C SER A 754 -0.92 11.30 3.71
N LYS A 755 0.30 11.45 3.20
CA LYS A 755 1.19 12.59 3.47
C LYS A 755 0.61 13.89 2.93
N ILE A 756 0.12 13.88 1.68
CA ILE A 756 -0.47 15.03 0.99
C ILE A 756 -1.71 15.54 1.74
N ILE A 757 -2.56 14.66 2.28
CA ILE A 757 -3.73 15.06 3.08
C ILE A 757 -3.29 15.75 4.38
N GLY A 758 -2.36 15.15 5.13
CA GLY A 758 -1.84 15.76 6.36
C GLY A 758 -1.25 17.15 6.10
N PHE A 759 -0.51 17.31 5.02
CA PHE A 759 0.02 18.60 4.56
C PHE A 759 -1.07 19.57 4.11
N SER A 760 -2.12 19.12 3.42
CA SER A 760 -3.22 19.99 3.00
C SER A 760 -3.94 20.63 4.19
N ILE A 761 -4.16 19.85 5.26
CA ILE A 761 -4.74 20.36 6.51
C ILE A 761 -3.76 21.33 7.21
N ALA A 762 -2.46 21.02 7.22
CA ALA A 762 -1.43 21.91 7.76
C ALA A 762 -1.38 23.26 7.04
N VAL A 763 -1.45 23.27 5.70
CA VAL A 763 -1.49 24.49 4.88
C VAL A 763 -2.68 25.38 5.25
N ILE A 764 -3.86 24.79 5.46
CA ILE A 764 -5.05 25.54 5.89
C ILE A 764 -4.85 26.11 7.30
N PHE A 765 -4.28 25.35 8.24
CA PHE A 765 -3.97 25.87 9.57
C PHE A 765 -2.96 27.03 9.52
N PHE A 766 -1.93 26.94 8.68
CA PHE A 766 -1.00 28.06 8.49
C PHE A 766 -1.67 29.27 7.83
N ALA A 767 -2.68 29.07 6.98
CA ALA A 767 -3.46 30.17 6.40
C ALA A 767 -4.40 30.81 7.45
N LEU A 768 -5.09 30.00 8.25
CA LEU A 768 -5.93 30.46 9.37
C LEU A 768 -5.11 31.19 10.43
N MET A 769 -3.86 30.78 10.68
CA MET A 769 -2.92 31.50 11.54
C MET A 769 -2.67 32.93 11.05
N ARG A 770 -2.50 33.13 9.73
CA ARG A 770 -2.31 34.47 9.15
C ARG A 770 -3.55 35.34 9.30
N GLN A 771 -4.73 34.76 9.06
CA GLN A 771 -6.01 35.44 9.27
C GLN A 771 -6.19 35.82 10.74
N ALA A 772 -5.97 34.89 11.66
CA ALA A 772 -6.04 35.14 13.10
C ALA A 772 -5.03 36.19 13.58
N ARG A 773 -3.82 36.21 13.01
CA ARG A 773 -2.80 37.21 13.35
C ARG A 773 -3.15 38.60 12.83
N ALA A 774 -3.70 38.71 11.61
CA ALA A 774 -4.19 39.98 11.09
C ALA A 774 -5.33 40.52 11.97
N TRP A 775 -6.22 39.62 12.40
CA TRP A 775 -7.30 39.92 13.33
C TRP A 775 -6.79 40.42 14.69
N GLU A 776 -5.83 39.72 15.31
CA GLU A 776 -5.20 40.11 16.59
C GLU A 776 -4.49 41.47 16.53
N LEU A 777 -4.10 41.92 15.34
CA LEU A 777 -3.43 43.19 15.08
C LEU A 777 -4.38 44.29 14.56
N ASP A 778 -5.70 44.05 14.55
CA ASP A 778 -6.74 44.93 14.00
C ASP A 778 -6.52 45.33 12.51
N LEU A 779 -5.80 44.49 11.75
CA LEU A 779 -5.55 44.67 10.31
C LEU A 779 -6.70 44.08 9.47
N PRO A 780 -6.90 44.54 8.22
CA PRO A 780 -7.89 43.97 7.31
C PRO A 780 -7.62 42.49 7.08
N LEU A 781 -8.68 41.68 7.14
CA LEU A 781 -8.54 40.22 7.09
C LEU A 781 -8.19 39.75 5.67
N PRO A 782 -6.99 39.16 5.45
CA PRO A 782 -6.61 38.69 4.14
C PRO A 782 -7.50 37.53 3.67
N SER A 783 -7.70 37.43 2.36
CA SER A 783 -8.34 36.24 1.79
C SER A 783 -7.50 34.99 2.07
N LEU A 784 -8.16 33.84 2.05
CA LEU A 784 -7.50 32.56 2.29
C LEU A 784 -6.41 32.29 1.24
N LEU A 785 -6.67 32.65 -0.02
CA LEU A 785 -5.70 32.57 -1.12
C LEU A 785 -4.47 33.45 -0.86
N ALA A 786 -4.68 34.70 -0.42
CA ALA A 786 -3.58 35.61 -0.10
C ALA A 786 -2.74 35.09 1.08
N SER A 787 -3.38 34.45 2.06
CA SER A 787 -2.72 33.85 3.21
C SER A 787 -1.82 32.67 2.81
N VAL A 788 -2.29 31.80 1.91
CA VAL A 788 -1.48 30.71 1.34
C VAL A 788 -0.32 31.27 0.50
N GLU A 789 -0.55 32.29 -0.32
CA GLU A 789 0.50 32.98 -1.08
C GLU A 789 1.60 33.54 -0.16
N MET A 790 1.23 34.17 0.96
CA MET A 790 2.19 34.70 1.94
C MET A 790 3.04 33.60 2.60
N ASN A 791 2.49 32.41 2.78
CA ASN A 791 3.22 31.26 3.33
C ASN A 791 4.20 30.64 2.32
N LEU A 792 3.96 30.79 1.03
CA LEU A 792 4.85 30.35 -0.05
C LEU A 792 5.94 31.38 -0.43
N ARG A 793 5.98 32.56 0.21
CA ARG A 793 7.01 33.58 -0.08
C ARG A 793 8.41 33.12 0.38
N MET A 794 9.35 33.13 -0.55
CA MET A 794 10.77 32.86 -0.31
C MET A 794 11.50 34.11 0.20
N PRO A 795 12.52 33.98 1.06
CA PRO A 795 13.01 32.73 1.65
C PRO A 795 12.37 32.38 3.00
N LEU A 796 12.00 33.38 3.80
CA LEU A 796 11.72 33.20 5.23
C LEU A 796 10.44 32.38 5.52
N SER A 797 9.31 32.72 4.90
CA SER A 797 8.04 32.00 5.14
C SER A 797 8.15 30.55 4.68
N PHE A 798 8.73 30.31 3.50
CA PHE A 798 8.92 28.96 2.99
C PHE A 798 9.84 28.13 3.89
N LEU A 799 10.94 28.69 4.38
CA LEU A 799 11.84 28.00 5.32
C LEU A 799 11.09 27.62 6.61
N LEU A 800 10.29 28.55 7.16
CA LEU A 800 9.54 28.31 8.40
C LEU A 800 8.48 27.21 8.28
N PHE A 801 7.74 27.17 7.16
CA PHE A 801 6.59 26.27 7.01
C PHE A 801 6.86 24.98 6.23
N ALA A 802 7.90 24.93 5.40
CA ALA A 802 8.27 23.74 4.64
C ALA A 802 9.51 23.04 5.23
N VAL A 803 10.55 23.79 5.60
CA VAL A 803 11.87 23.20 5.97
C VAL A 803 11.96 22.88 7.45
N VAL A 804 11.54 23.80 8.34
CA VAL A 804 11.61 23.60 9.80
C VAL A 804 10.87 22.34 10.27
N PRO A 805 9.62 22.04 9.86
CA PRO A 805 8.95 20.81 10.28
C PRO A 805 9.70 19.54 9.88
N ILE A 806 10.34 19.54 8.70
CA ILE A 806 11.14 18.41 8.23
C ILE A 806 12.38 18.25 9.12
N ALA A 807 13.07 19.34 9.44
CA ALA A 807 14.22 19.33 10.34
C ALA A 807 13.85 18.85 11.76
N VAL A 808 12.69 19.27 12.29
CA VAL A 808 12.17 18.80 13.58
C VAL A 808 11.88 17.30 13.55
N SER A 809 11.30 16.79 12.46
CA SER A 809 11.05 15.35 12.30
C SER A 809 12.36 14.55 12.30
N LEU A 810 13.38 15.02 11.58
CA LEU A 810 14.69 14.36 11.53
C LEU A 810 15.39 14.41 12.90
N PHE A 811 15.29 15.53 13.61
CA PHE A 811 15.81 15.68 14.97
C PHE A 811 15.10 14.73 15.95
N SER A 812 13.78 14.59 15.83
CA SER A 812 13.00 13.66 16.66
C SER A 812 13.41 12.22 16.43
N SER A 813 13.69 11.80 15.19
CA SER A 813 14.20 10.46 14.88
C SER A 813 15.57 10.20 15.53
N MET A 814 16.43 11.21 15.64
CA MET A 814 17.69 11.10 16.40
C MET A 814 17.44 10.77 17.86
N LEU A 815 16.45 11.45 18.46
CA LEU A 815 16.15 11.32 19.89
C LEU A 815 15.52 9.96 20.23
N THR A 816 14.73 9.40 19.31
CA THR A 816 14.01 8.13 19.52
C THR A 816 14.82 6.90 19.08
N SER A 817 16.08 7.05 18.67
CA SER A 817 16.94 5.95 18.17
C SER A 817 16.30 5.15 17.02
N GLN A 818 15.43 5.79 16.23
CA GLN A 818 14.89 5.19 15.01
C GLN A 818 15.93 5.27 13.89
N PRO A 819 15.94 4.33 12.93
CA PRO A 819 16.83 4.41 11.77
C PRO A 819 16.62 5.75 11.05
N PHE A 820 17.69 6.32 10.48
CA PHE A 820 17.58 7.56 9.73
C PHE A 820 17.09 7.28 8.31
N PRO A 821 16.06 7.99 7.80
CA PRO A 821 15.77 7.92 6.38
C PRO A 821 16.93 8.51 5.57
N PRO A 822 17.08 8.13 4.30
CA PRO A 822 18.01 8.79 3.40
C PRO A 822 17.62 10.27 3.27
N LEU A 823 18.51 11.14 3.78
CA LEU A 823 18.20 12.55 4.03
C LEU A 823 17.76 13.30 2.76
N ILE A 824 18.42 13.04 1.63
CA ILE A 824 18.19 13.76 0.38
C ILE A 824 16.84 13.37 -0.24
N SER A 825 16.52 12.07 -0.31
CA SER A 825 15.27 11.60 -0.89
C SER A 825 14.09 11.99 0.00
N PHE A 826 14.18 11.77 1.32
CA PHE A 826 13.14 12.16 2.27
C PHE A 826 12.83 13.66 2.25
N PHE A 827 13.86 14.51 2.21
CA PHE A 827 13.69 15.97 2.11
C PHE A 827 13.04 16.38 0.79
N SER A 828 13.54 15.88 -0.34
CA SER A 828 13.06 16.22 -1.68
C SER A 828 11.60 15.80 -1.89
N ILE A 829 11.26 14.56 -1.51
CA ILE A 829 9.90 14.02 -1.61
C ILE A 829 8.94 14.79 -0.70
N SER A 830 9.36 15.13 0.52
CA SER A 830 8.51 15.88 1.46
C SER A 830 8.23 17.30 0.96
N ILE A 831 9.23 17.96 0.35
CA ILE A 831 9.00 19.26 -0.30
C ILE A 831 8.07 19.13 -1.50
N LEU A 832 8.25 18.11 -2.35
CA LEU A 832 7.38 17.87 -3.50
C LEU A 832 5.92 17.65 -3.05
N CYS A 833 5.70 16.81 -2.03
CA CYS A 833 4.39 16.57 -1.44
C CYS A 833 3.78 17.85 -0.85
N TYR A 834 4.58 18.67 -0.16
CA TYR A 834 4.11 19.94 0.40
C TYR A 834 3.73 20.94 -0.70
N GLY A 835 4.53 21.04 -1.77
CA GLY A 835 4.19 21.83 -2.94
C GLY A 835 2.88 21.38 -3.58
N PHE A 836 2.73 20.08 -3.81
CA PHE A 836 1.51 19.50 -4.37
C PHE A 836 0.28 19.73 -3.47
N ALA A 837 0.42 19.58 -2.14
CA ALA A 837 -0.63 19.89 -1.18
C ALA A 837 -1.06 21.36 -1.23
N ASN A 838 -0.11 22.30 -1.35
CA ASN A 838 -0.43 23.71 -1.56
C ASN A 838 -1.21 23.92 -2.87
N GLY A 839 -0.80 23.26 -3.96
CA GLY A 839 -1.51 23.29 -5.23
C GLY A 839 -2.97 22.81 -5.12
N LEU A 840 -3.19 21.66 -4.47
CA LEU A 840 -4.53 21.12 -4.23
C LEU A 840 -5.40 22.06 -3.38
N VAL A 841 -4.83 22.62 -2.31
CA VAL A 841 -5.53 23.59 -1.46
C VAL A 841 -5.90 24.85 -2.26
N ILE A 842 -5.00 25.38 -3.10
CA ILE A 842 -5.31 26.53 -3.95
C ILE A 842 -6.44 26.20 -4.93
N ILE A 843 -6.42 25.02 -5.58
CA ILE A 843 -7.51 24.58 -6.46
C ILE A 843 -8.83 24.52 -5.69
N LEU A 844 -8.83 23.94 -4.49
CA LEU A 844 -10.01 23.85 -3.63
C LEU A 844 -10.54 25.23 -3.21
N ILE A 845 -9.65 26.18 -2.88
CA ILE A 845 -9.97 27.57 -2.56
C ILE A 845 -10.63 28.25 -3.77
N LEU A 846 -10.02 28.15 -4.95
CA LEU A 846 -10.52 28.78 -6.18
C LEU A 846 -11.87 28.18 -6.62
N ALA A 847 -12.01 26.85 -6.55
CA ALA A 847 -13.25 26.15 -6.90
C ALA A 847 -14.39 26.55 -5.96
N SER A 848 -14.17 26.47 -4.64
CA SER A 848 -15.19 26.85 -3.65
C SER A 848 -15.54 28.34 -3.71
N HIS A 849 -14.56 29.23 -3.90
CA HIS A 849 -14.80 30.66 -4.09
C HIS A 849 -15.64 30.90 -5.35
N SER A 850 -15.30 30.27 -6.48
CA SER A 850 -16.00 30.45 -7.75
C SER A 850 -17.45 29.95 -7.68
N ILE A 851 -17.68 28.78 -7.07
CA ILE A 851 -19.04 28.21 -6.89
C ILE A 851 -19.91 29.16 -6.07
N ILE A 852 -19.40 29.64 -4.93
CA ILE A 852 -20.13 30.56 -4.06
C ILE A 852 -20.33 31.92 -4.75
N TYR A 853 -19.34 32.41 -5.48
CA TYR A 853 -19.41 33.67 -6.21
C TYR A 853 -20.46 33.63 -7.32
N VAL A 854 -20.48 32.59 -8.15
CA VAL A 854 -21.49 32.43 -9.20
C VAL A 854 -22.88 32.33 -8.57
N ALA A 855 -23.06 31.50 -7.53
CA ALA A 855 -24.33 31.38 -6.82
C ALA A 855 -24.80 32.73 -6.25
N ALA A 856 -23.91 33.48 -5.60
CA ALA A 856 -24.21 34.79 -5.02
C ALA A 856 -24.56 35.84 -6.08
N ASN A 857 -23.88 35.84 -7.23
CA ASN A 857 -24.19 36.72 -8.36
C ASN A 857 -25.57 36.42 -8.95
N VAL A 858 -25.89 35.15 -9.21
CA VAL A 858 -27.21 34.74 -9.69
C VAL A 858 -28.29 35.16 -8.70
N HIS A 859 -28.08 34.91 -7.41
CA HIS A 859 -29.03 35.30 -6.37
C HIS A 859 -29.20 36.83 -6.27
N ALA A 860 -28.11 37.60 -6.25
CA ALA A 860 -28.17 39.05 -6.21
C ALA A 860 -28.88 39.62 -7.45
N PHE A 861 -28.60 39.09 -8.64
CA PHE A 861 -29.26 39.48 -9.87
C PHE A 861 -30.77 39.21 -9.83
N ILE A 862 -31.19 38.00 -9.43
CA ILE A 862 -32.61 37.65 -9.26
C ILE A 862 -33.27 38.58 -8.24
N LYS A 863 -32.63 38.80 -7.09
CA LYS A 863 -33.16 39.66 -6.02
C LYS A 863 -33.36 41.10 -6.47
N ILE A 864 -32.40 41.67 -7.20
CA ILE A 864 -32.49 43.03 -7.72
C ILE A 864 -33.57 43.13 -8.80
N ARG A 865 -33.62 42.17 -9.74
CA ARG A 865 -34.67 42.11 -10.77
C ARG A 865 -36.06 41.97 -10.16
N TRP A 866 -36.18 41.16 -9.11
CA TRP A 866 -37.42 40.99 -8.37
C TRP A 866 -37.85 42.29 -7.69
N GLN A 867 -36.94 42.99 -7.01
CA GLN A 867 -37.23 44.29 -6.37
C GLN A 867 -37.68 45.35 -7.38
N VAL A 868 -37.05 45.41 -8.56
CA VAL A 868 -37.45 46.33 -9.64
C VAL A 868 -38.83 45.95 -10.23
N MET A 869 -39.14 44.66 -10.31
CA MET A 869 -40.45 44.16 -10.75
C MET A 869 -41.55 44.44 -9.72
N GLU A 870 -41.22 44.33 -8.42
CA GLU A 870 -42.08 44.62 -7.28
C GLU A 870 -42.41 46.12 -7.18
N GLU A 871 -41.48 47.02 -7.52
CA GLU A 871 -41.73 48.45 -7.65
C GLU A 871 -42.60 48.81 -8.88
N SER A 872 -42.65 47.94 -9.90
CA SER A 872 -43.41 48.17 -11.15
C SER A 872 -44.83 47.59 -11.15
N PHE A 873 -45.17 46.66 -10.26
CA PHE A 873 -46.48 45.99 -10.21
C PHE A 873 -47.04 45.95 -8.77
N GLN A 874 -48.23 46.52 -8.55
CA GLN A 874 -48.94 46.48 -7.25
C GLN A 874 -49.40 45.07 -6.88
N PHE A 875 -48.53 44.26 -6.27
CA PHE A 875 -48.83 42.91 -5.76
C PHE A 875 -49.39 42.93 -4.32
N THR A 876 -50.49 43.65 -4.10
CA THR A 876 -51.15 43.73 -2.77
C THR A 876 -51.77 42.39 -2.31
N PHE A 877 -52.05 41.49 -3.25
CA PHE A 877 -52.71 40.20 -2.98
C PHE A 877 -51.74 39.12 -2.45
N TYR A 878 -50.50 39.08 -2.96
CA TYR A 878 -49.50 38.07 -2.59
C TYR A 878 -48.94 38.31 -1.18
N HIS A 879 -48.83 39.58 -0.78
CA HIS A 879 -48.37 39.97 0.55
C HIS A 879 -49.36 39.57 1.67
N ARG A 880 -50.68 39.57 1.37
CA ARG A 880 -51.73 39.03 2.27
C ARG A 880 -51.73 37.51 2.33
N PHE A 881 -51.40 36.83 1.23
CA PHE A 881 -51.33 35.37 1.16
C PHE A 881 -50.14 34.81 1.98
N LEU A 882 -48.95 35.43 1.86
CA LEU A 882 -47.77 35.10 2.66
C LEU A 882 -47.96 35.41 4.16
N ASN A 883 -48.61 36.53 4.50
CA ASN A 883 -48.93 36.84 5.90
C ASN A 883 -49.93 35.84 6.51
N ARG A 884 -50.86 35.27 5.73
CA ARG A 884 -51.73 34.18 6.21
C ARG A 884 -50.99 32.85 6.40
N PHE A 885 -49.94 32.58 5.61
CA PHE A 885 -49.09 31.40 5.83
C PHE A 885 -48.17 31.54 7.05
N SER A 886 -47.80 32.77 7.42
CA SER A 886 -46.96 33.02 8.61
C SER A 886 -47.65 32.67 9.94
N SER A 887 -48.99 32.62 10.00
CA SER A 887 -49.72 32.24 11.22
C SER A 887 -49.74 30.73 11.48
N LEU A 888 -49.50 29.91 10.44
CA LEU A 888 -49.39 28.45 10.54
C LEU A 888 -48.02 27.97 11.09
N PHE A 889 -47.02 28.86 11.17
CA PHE A 889 -45.68 28.58 11.71
C PHE A 889 -45.55 28.88 13.22
N SER A 890 -46.64 28.82 13.97
CA SER A 890 -46.72 29.16 15.39
C SER A 890 -46.43 28.00 16.36
N PHE A 891 -45.65 26.99 15.95
CA PHE A 891 -45.19 25.93 16.84
C PHE A 891 -44.03 26.39 17.74
N GLN A 892 -44.05 26.00 19.02
CA GLN A 892 -43.03 26.32 20.01
C GLN A 892 -41.59 25.94 19.57
N ALA A 893 -41.46 24.88 18.76
CA ALA A 893 -40.21 24.46 18.13
C ALA A 893 -39.64 25.51 17.14
N VAL A 894 -40.50 26.21 16.40
CA VAL A 894 -40.11 27.25 15.43
C VAL A 894 -39.62 28.52 16.14
N ARG A 895 -40.17 28.85 17.32
CA ARG A 895 -39.65 29.96 18.16
C ARG A 895 -38.26 29.65 18.74
N MET A 896 -37.97 28.41 19.11
CA MET A 896 -36.61 27.99 19.53
C MET A 896 -35.61 28.05 18.36
N VAL A 897 -36.02 27.66 17.15
CA VAL A 897 -35.19 27.76 15.93
C VAL A 897 -34.91 29.23 15.56
N GLN A 898 -35.85 30.15 15.80
CA GLN A 898 -35.70 31.58 15.50
C GLN A 898 -34.82 32.34 16.51
N GLY A 899 -34.68 31.86 17.76
CA GLY A 899 -33.95 32.57 18.81
C GLY A 899 -32.41 32.52 18.70
N ASN A 900 -31.84 31.42 18.20
CA ASN A 900 -30.39 31.27 17.95
C ASN A 900 -30.11 30.14 16.94
N PRO A 901 -30.22 30.39 15.62
CA PRO A 901 -30.15 29.34 14.60
C PRO A 901 -28.80 28.57 14.58
N ALA A 902 -27.70 29.23 14.96
CA ALA A 902 -26.37 28.59 15.03
C ALA A 902 -26.27 27.54 16.16
N VAL A 903 -26.89 27.81 17.32
CA VAL A 903 -26.88 26.89 18.46
C VAL A 903 -27.75 25.67 18.14
N THR A 904 -28.93 25.90 17.57
CA THR A 904 -29.85 24.82 17.17
C THR A 904 -29.23 23.92 16.11
N ALA A 905 -28.62 24.48 15.05
CA ALA A 905 -27.93 23.70 14.02
C ALA A 905 -26.85 22.81 14.64
N SER A 906 -26.11 23.31 15.63
CA SER A 906 -25.00 22.58 16.24
C SER A 906 -25.46 21.52 17.24
N LEU A 907 -26.58 21.73 17.94
CA LEU A 907 -27.20 20.67 18.73
C LEU A 907 -27.66 19.52 17.83
N ILE A 908 -28.27 19.82 16.68
CA ILE A 908 -28.64 18.80 15.68
C ILE A 908 -27.38 18.09 15.15
N SER A 909 -26.32 18.83 14.82
CA SER A 909 -25.03 18.25 14.43
C SER A 909 -24.49 17.28 15.47
N ILE A 910 -24.44 17.69 16.74
CA ILE A 910 -23.94 16.86 17.84
C ILE A 910 -24.78 15.58 17.97
N MET A 911 -26.11 15.68 17.87
CA MET A 911 -26.99 14.51 17.88
C MET A 911 -26.67 13.55 16.73
N LEU A 912 -26.50 14.06 15.51
CA LEU A 912 -26.14 13.23 14.36
C LEU A 912 -24.75 12.58 14.52
N VAL A 913 -23.76 13.31 15.03
CA VAL A 913 -22.40 12.79 15.27
C VAL A 913 -22.40 11.68 16.33
N CYS A 914 -23.22 11.81 17.38
CA CYS A 914 -23.23 10.86 18.49
C CYS A 914 -24.13 9.63 18.24
N PHE A 915 -25.21 9.78 17.47
CA PHE A 915 -26.24 8.74 17.35
C PHE A 915 -26.41 8.18 15.94
N VAL A 916 -25.92 8.86 14.90
CA VAL A 916 -26.12 8.44 13.50
C VAL A 916 -24.79 8.16 12.82
N HIS A 917 -24.05 9.22 12.45
CA HIS A 917 -22.75 9.09 11.82
C HIS A 917 -21.98 10.45 11.86
N PRO A 918 -20.67 10.46 12.16
CA PRO A 918 -19.86 11.68 12.22
C PRO A 918 -19.91 12.55 10.95
N ALA A 919 -19.81 11.95 9.77
CA ALA A 919 -19.86 12.68 8.48
C ALA A 919 -21.17 13.46 8.28
N LEU A 920 -22.32 12.89 8.65
CA LEU A 920 -23.63 13.54 8.51
C LEU A 920 -23.76 14.73 9.46
N GLY A 921 -23.24 14.58 10.69
CA GLY A 921 -23.22 15.67 11.65
C GLY A 921 -22.29 16.82 11.24
N LEU A 922 -21.17 16.53 10.57
CA LEU A 922 -20.25 17.54 9.99
C LEU A 922 -20.79 18.21 8.70
N LEU A 923 -21.76 17.60 8.02
CA LEU A 923 -22.41 18.22 6.85
C LEU A 923 -23.20 19.49 7.22
N ILE A 924 -23.84 19.50 8.40
CA ILE A 924 -24.63 20.64 8.86
C ILE A 924 -23.79 21.92 9.07
N PRO A 925 -22.67 21.91 9.83
CA PRO A 925 -21.83 23.10 9.97
C PRO A 925 -21.19 23.50 8.64
N LEU A 926 -20.87 22.54 7.76
CA LEU A 926 -20.40 22.81 6.41
C LEU A 926 -21.42 23.62 5.60
N LEU A 927 -22.68 23.17 5.56
CA LEU A 927 -23.78 23.88 4.89
C LEU A 927 -24.03 25.24 5.54
N SER A 928 -23.97 25.32 6.88
CA SER A 928 -24.10 26.59 7.60
C SER A 928 -23.05 27.60 7.18
N HIS A 929 -21.77 27.21 7.13
CA HIS A 929 -20.70 28.09 6.66
C HIS A 929 -20.85 28.47 5.20
N ALA A 930 -21.27 27.54 4.33
CA ALA A 930 -21.49 27.81 2.91
C ALA A 930 -22.60 28.86 2.71
N LEU A 931 -23.71 28.72 3.46
CA LEU A 931 -24.79 29.69 3.48
C LEU A 931 -24.32 31.05 4.01
N CYS A 932 -23.53 31.10 5.09
CA CYS A 932 -22.95 32.34 5.59
C CYS A 932 -22.08 33.04 4.53
N CYS A 933 -21.17 32.30 3.87
CA CYS A 933 -20.35 32.83 2.79
C CYS A 933 -21.20 33.39 1.64
N HIS A 934 -22.22 32.62 1.20
CA HIS A 934 -23.16 33.05 0.16
C HIS A 934 -23.91 34.33 0.54
N THR A 935 -24.42 34.42 1.77
CA THR A 935 -25.14 35.60 2.25
C THR A 935 -24.25 36.84 2.35
N ALA A 936 -23.03 36.71 2.87
CA ALA A 936 -22.06 37.81 2.95
C ALA A 936 -21.71 38.34 1.55
N LEU A 937 -21.45 37.44 0.61
CA LEU A 937 -21.09 37.81 -0.75
C LEU A 937 -22.28 38.39 -1.53
N CYS A 938 -23.49 37.85 -1.34
CA CYS A 938 -24.72 38.41 -1.91
C CYS A 938 -25.01 39.83 -1.37
N SER A 939 -24.80 40.06 -0.07
CA SER A 939 -24.90 41.40 0.54
C SER A 939 -23.88 42.36 -0.04
N TYR A 940 -22.63 41.94 -0.19
CA TYR A 940 -21.57 42.72 -0.82
C TYR A 940 -21.92 43.10 -2.27
N LEU A 941 -22.29 42.13 -3.10
CA LEU A 941 -22.66 42.35 -4.50
C LEU A 941 -23.88 43.25 -4.64
N THR A 942 -24.90 43.06 -3.80
CA THR A 942 -26.08 43.93 -3.78
C THR A 942 -25.72 45.37 -3.41
N ALA A 943 -24.83 45.57 -2.43
CA ALA A 943 -24.34 46.89 -2.04
C ALA A 943 -23.51 47.54 -3.16
N SER A 944 -22.61 46.79 -3.80
CA SER A 944 -21.76 47.25 -4.90
C SER A 944 -22.57 47.59 -6.17
N ILE A 945 -23.58 46.79 -6.53
CA ILE A 945 -24.45 47.10 -7.68
C ILE A 945 -25.31 48.33 -7.38
N ARG A 946 -25.80 48.50 -6.15
CA ARG A 946 -26.54 49.69 -5.74
C ARG A 946 -25.67 50.95 -5.70
N SER A 947 -24.41 50.85 -5.27
CA SER A 947 -23.48 51.97 -5.29
C SER A 947 -23.16 52.37 -6.73
N HIS A 948 -22.88 51.42 -7.63
CA HIS A 948 -22.67 51.71 -9.05
C HIS A 948 -23.93 52.27 -9.75
N ALA A 949 -25.13 51.79 -9.39
CA ALA A 949 -26.37 52.36 -9.91
C ALA A 949 -26.61 53.79 -9.41
N ARG A 950 -26.24 54.09 -8.15
CA ARG A 950 -26.29 55.46 -7.59
C ARG A 950 -25.24 56.36 -8.23
N GLU A 951 -24.02 55.88 -8.42
CA GLU A 951 -22.92 56.62 -9.06
C GLU A 951 -23.23 56.92 -10.53
N LYS A 952 -23.81 55.96 -11.26
CA LYS A 952 -24.31 56.17 -12.63
C LYS A 952 -25.47 57.14 -12.68
N LYS A 953 -26.43 57.11 -11.73
CA LYS A 953 -27.49 58.12 -11.61
C LYS A 953 -26.94 59.51 -11.23
N PHE A 954 -25.88 59.57 -10.42
CA PHE A 954 -25.21 60.82 -10.05
C PHE A 954 -24.48 61.42 -11.27
N PHE A 955 -23.79 60.59 -12.06
CA PHE A 955 -23.20 60.98 -13.34
C PHE A 955 -24.25 61.43 -14.36
N ASP A 956 -25.34 60.67 -14.56
CA ASP A 956 -26.46 61.03 -15.45
C ASP A 956 -27.21 62.30 -14.98
N SER A 957 -27.23 62.58 -13.67
CA SER A 957 -27.77 63.82 -13.12
C SER A 957 -26.81 65.00 -13.33
N LYS A 958 -25.49 64.78 -13.28
CA LYS A 958 -24.49 65.82 -13.58
C LYS A 958 -24.49 66.21 -15.06
N THR A 959 -24.70 65.27 -15.98
CA THR A 959 -24.88 65.58 -17.40
C THR A 959 -26.23 66.22 -17.73
N LYS A 960 -27.22 66.16 -16.83
CA LYS A 960 -28.53 66.82 -17.00
C LYS A 960 -28.66 68.16 -16.25
N VAL A 961 -27.64 68.59 -15.52
CA VAL A 961 -27.64 69.87 -14.77
C VAL A 961 -26.96 71.02 -15.53
N ASP A 962 -26.32 70.76 -16.68
CA ASP A 962 -25.82 71.80 -17.59
C ASP A 962 -26.86 72.28 -18.64
N GLU A 963 -28.08 71.74 -18.65
CA GLU A 963 -29.18 72.26 -19.47
C GLU A 963 -30.48 72.39 -18.66
N ARG A 964 -30.82 73.65 -18.34
CA ARG A 964 -32.08 74.19 -17.78
C ARG A 964 -32.03 74.66 -16.33
N SER A 965 -31.58 75.90 -16.18
CA SER A 965 -32.25 76.87 -15.32
C SER A 965 -33.65 77.19 -15.87
N GLU A 966 -34.69 76.96 -15.05
CA GLU A 966 -35.83 77.84 -14.77
C GLU A 966 -37.11 77.06 -14.39
N GLN A 967 -37.58 77.37 -13.17
CA GLN A 967 -38.98 77.54 -12.77
C GLN A 967 -39.92 76.31 -12.71
N SER A 968 -40.23 75.85 -11.49
CA SER A 968 -41.51 76.12 -10.82
C SER A 968 -41.76 75.20 -9.61
N ASN A 969 -42.36 75.80 -8.58
CA ASN A 969 -42.80 75.17 -7.34
C ASN A 969 -44.00 74.22 -7.57
N PHE A 970 -43.97 73.01 -7.00
CA PHE A 970 -45.17 72.36 -6.51
C PHE A 970 -44.88 71.46 -5.31
N ARG A 971 -45.48 71.82 -4.16
CA ARG A 971 -45.55 70.99 -2.95
C ARG A 971 -46.65 69.94 -3.13
N SER A 972 -46.38 68.69 -2.77
CA SER A 972 -47.39 67.83 -2.15
C SER A 972 -46.74 66.81 -1.20
N ASN A 973 -47.27 66.77 0.02
CA ASN A 973 -46.93 65.84 1.10
C ASN A 973 -47.37 64.42 0.75
N SER A 974 -46.52 63.42 0.98
CA SER A 974 -46.95 62.14 1.54
C SER A 974 -45.77 61.51 2.29
N GLY A 975 -45.97 61.28 3.59
CA GLY A 975 -44.97 60.71 4.47
C GLY A 975 -44.91 59.20 4.36
N PHE A 976 -43.70 58.67 4.28
CA PHE A 976 -43.32 57.33 4.76
C PHE A 976 -41.83 57.40 5.10
N ASP A 977 -41.52 57.36 6.40
CA ASP A 977 -40.17 57.17 6.92
C ASP A 977 -39.65 55.77 6.55
N PRO A 978 -38.39 55.66 6.12
CA PRO A 978 -37.53 54.61 6.63
C PRO A 978 -36.26 55.23 7.23
N LEU A 979 -36.11 55.08 8.54
CA LEU A 979 -34.90 55.40 9.30
C LEU A 979 -33.65 54.83 8.61
N LEU A 980 -32.83 55.72 8.06
CA LEU A 980 -31.40 55.55 7.83
C LEU A 980 -30.70 56.73 8.52
N PRO A 981 -29.65 56.53 9.33
CA PRO A 981 -28.81 57.65 9.73
C PRO A 981 -27.95 58.05 8.51
N LEU A 982 -28.19 59.26 8.02
CA LEU A 982 -27.35 59.97 7.07
C LEU A 982 -26.42 60.89 7.86
N GLU A 983 -25.11 60.73 7.71
CA GLU A 983 -24.14 61.83 7.60
C GLU A 983 -22.74 61.25 7.28
N GLU A 984 -22.32 61.35 6.01
CA GLU A 984 -20.91 61.24 5.62
C GLU A 984 -20.39 62.67 5.39
N ASN A 985 -19.61 63.18 6.34
CA ASN A 985 -18.83 64.40 6.19
C ASN A 985 -17.47 64.04 5.55
N PRO A 986 -17.00 64.69 4.46
CA PRO A 986 -15.83 64.22 3.70
C PRO A 986 -14.46 64.50 4.33
N ASN A 987 -14.37 65.10 5.51
CA ASN A 987 -13.12 65.66 6.04
C ASN A 987 -12.77 65.16 7.46
N SER A 988 -12.56 63.85 7.66
CA SER A 988 -11.85 63.34 8.84
C SER A 988 -10.87 62.21 8.48
N PRO A 989 -9.60 62.24 8.93
CA PRO A 989 -8.58 61.31 8.49
C PRO A 989 -8.48 60.07 9.39
N ASN A 990 -9.60 59.39 9.68
CA ASN A 990 -9.61 58.11 10.37
C ASN A 990 -10.70 57.20 9.78
N SER A 991 -10.27 56.19 9.03
CA SER A 991 -11.09 55.29 8.23
C SER A 991 -12.12 54.51 9.06
N SER A 992 -13.41 54.84 8.95
CA SER A 992 -14.50 53.92 9.28
C SER A 992 -14.61 52.86 8.18
N ARG A 993 -14.40 51.58 8.50
CA ARG A 993 -14.53 50.47 7.53
C ARG A 993 -15.90 50.52 6.84
N SER A 994 -15.95 50.41 5.51
CA SER A 994 -17.23 50.46 4.79
C SER A 994 -18.06 49.20 5.05
N TYR A 995 -19.38 49.27 4.90
CA TYR A 995 -20.27 48.10 5.00
C TYR A 995 -19.81 46.97 4.05
N GLY A 996 -19.34 47.31 2.84
CA GLY A 996 -18.80 46.33 1.90
C GLY A 996 -17.57 45.59 2.43
N ASP A 997 -16.63 46.31 3.08
CA ASP A 997 -15.42 45.73 3.64
C ASP A 997 -15.73 44.74 4.77
N THR A 998 -16.70 45.06 5.63
CA THR A 998 -17.14 44.14 6.71
C THR A 998 -17.74 42.83 6.18
N GLN A 999 -18.45 42.88 5.06
CA GLN A 999 -19.01 41.69 4.42
C GLN A 999 -17.91 40.83 3.78
N ILE A 1000 -16.89 41.44 3.16
CA ILE A 1000 -15.73 40.72 2.62
C ILE A 1000 -14.90 40.09 3.74
N GLU A 1001 -14.66 40.78 4.85
CA GLU A 1001 -13.95 40.22 6.01
C GLU A 1001 -14.71 39.02 6.59
N THR A 1002 -16.03 39.12 6.68
CA THR A 1002 -16.90 38.02 7.11
C THR A 1002 -16.80 36.82 6.16
N PHE A 1003 -16.82 37.08 4.85
CA PHE A 1003 -16.62 36.04 3.84
C PHE A 1003 -15.25 35.36 3.97
N ASN A 1004 -14.17 36.14 4.08
CA ASN A 1004 -12.79 35.64 4.17
C ASN A 1004 -12.58 34.73 5.38
N HIS A 1005 -13.14 35.10 6.54
CA HIS A 1005 -13.09 34.29 7.76
C HIS A 1005 -13.88 32.99 7.63
N ARG A 1006 -15.13 33.09 7.15
CA ARG A 1006 -16.01 31.92 7.01
C ARG A 1006 -15.55 30.95 5.94
N HIS A 1007 -14.91 31.44 4.89
CA HIS A 1007 -14.33 30.61 3.83
C HIS A 1007 -13.20 29.72 4.35
N GLY A 1008 -12.35 30.22 5.25
CA GLY A 1008 -11.33 29.43 5.95
C GLY A 1008 -11.91 28.25 6.74
N LEU A 1009 -12.93 28.52 7.55
CA LEU A 1009 -13.63 27.49 8.34
C LEU A 1009 -14.40 26.51 7.45
N LEU A 1010 -14.98 26.99 6.35
CA LEU A 1010 -15.67 26.14 5.37
C LEU A 1010 -14.73 25.08 4.80
N ILE A 1011 -13.53 25.48 4.36
CA ILE A 1011 -12.57 24.53 3.76
C ILE A 1011 -12.03 23.56 4.81
N LEU A 1012 -11.73 24.01 6.03
CA LEU A 1012 -11.29 23.13 7.11
C LEU A 1012 -12.36 22.06 7.43
N ASN A 1013 -13.62 22.47 7.58
CA ASN A 1013 -14.73 21.56 7.83
C ASN A 1013 -15.05 20.66 6.63
N LEU A 1014 -14.81 21.12 5.40
CA LEU A 1014 -14.91 20.29 4.20
C LEU A 1014 -13.89 19.16 4.23
N LEU A 1015 -12.62 19.45 4.52
CA LEU A 1015 -11.60 18.41 4.65
C LEU A 1015 -11.92 17.44 5.79
N ALA A 1016 -12.38 17.94 6.94
CA ALA A 1016 -12.83 17.08 8.03
C ALA A 1016 -13.98 16.15 7.60
N ALA A 1017 -15.00 16.67 6.91
CA ALA A 1017 -16.09 15.85 6.40
C ALA A 1017 -15.61 14.80 5.37
N LEU A 1018 -14.70 15.17 4.47
CA LEU A 1018 -14.14 14.27 3.45
C LEU A 1018 -13.37 13.09 4.05
N MET A 1019 -12.71 13.27 5.20
CA MET A 1019 -11.98 12.19 5.86
C MET A 1019 -12.90 11.07 6.40
N PHE A 1020 -14.18 11.36 6.67
CA PHE A 1020 -15.18 10.37 7.08
C PHE A 1020 -16.07 9.86 5.93
N VAL A 1021 -15.79 10.25 4.68
CA VAL A 1021 -16.54 9.74 3.51
C VAL A 1021 -16.41 8.22 3.35
N PRO A 1022 -15.23 7.59 3.48
CA PRO A 1022 -15.11 6.14 3.38
C PRO A 1022 -15.98 5.41 4.42
N SER A 1023 -15.91 5.82 5.69
CA SER A 1023 -16.75 5.24 6.75
C SER A 1023 -18.24 5.46 6.50
N LEU A 1024 -18.62 6.61 5.93
CA LEU A 1024 -20.02 6.87 5.57
C LEU A 1024 -20.52 5.90 4.48
N VAL A 1025 -19.67 5.58 3.49
CA VAL A 1025 -20.00 4.59 2.45
C VAL A 1025 -20.22 3.20 3.07
N ALA A 1026 -19.34 2.79 3.99
CA ALA A 1026 -19.50 1.52 4.71
C ALA A 1026 -20.75 1.51 5.60
N TRP A 1027 -21.08 2.64 6.23
CA TRP A 1027 -22.28 2.79 7.06
C TRP A 1027 -23.57 2.66 6.24
N PHE A 1028 -23.63 3.20 5.01
CA PHE A 1028 -24.81 3.08 4.14
C PHE A 1028 -25.15 1.62 3.80
N GLN A 1029 -24.16 0.73 3.70
CA GLN A 1029 -24.38 -0.70 3.47
C GLN A 1029 -25.03 -1.40 4.66
N ARG A 1030 -24.87 -0.84 5.87
CA ARG A 1030 -25.36 -1.43 7.13
C ARG A 1030 -26.79 -1.04 7.48
N ILE A 1031 -27.46 -0.23 6.66
CA ILE A 1031 -28.86 0.17 6.92
C ILE A 1031 -29.75 -1.07 6.89
N GLY A 1032 -30.24 -1.50 8.06
CA GLY A 1032 -31.12 -2.65 8.23
C GLY A 1032 -30.47 -3.91 8.83
N VAL A 1033 -29.15 -3.95 9.04
CA VAL A 1033 -28.41 -5.15 9.52
C VAL A 1033 -27.95 -5.03 11.00
N GLY A 1034 -28.50 -4.04 11.71
CA GLY A 1034 -28.17 -3.71 13.10
C GLY A 1034 -27.14 -2.58 13.20
N GLN A 1035 -27.54 -1.44 13.76
CA GLN A 1035 -26.68 -0.26 13.91
C GLN A 1035 -26.14 -0.18 15.33
N ARG A 1036 -24.80 -0.12 15.47
CA ARG A 1036 -24.15 0.33 16.70
C ARG A 1036 -23.97 1.85 16.64
N LEU A 1037 -23.85 2.47 17.81
CA LEU A 1037 -23.50 3.88 17.89
C LEU A 1037 -22.10 4.10 17.29
N PRO A 1038 -21.85 5.26 16.67
CA PRO A 1038 -20.51 5.65 16.24
C PRO A 1038 -19.49 5.53 17.37
N TRP A 1039 -18.24 5.28 17.00
CA TRP A 1039 -17.15 5.20 17.97
C TRP A 1039 -17.04 6.48 18.80
N PHE A 1040 -16.98 6.32 20.12
CA PHE A 1040 -16.94 7.46 21.06
C PHE A 1040 -15.81 8.44 20.74
N LEU A 1041 -14.64 7.94 20.36
CA LEU A 1041 -13.49 8.76 19.97
C LEU A 1041 -13.82 9.66 18.78
N ASP A 1042 -14.38 9.10 17.71
CA ASP A 1042 -14.74 9.84 16.51
C ASP A 1042 -15.83 10.87 16.81
N SER A 1043 -16.84 10.49 17.58
CA SER A 1043 -17.90 11.40 18.00
C SER A 1043 -17.36 12.56 18.83
N ALA A 1044 -16.52 12.29 19.84
CA ALA A 1044 -15.92 13.31 20.71
C ALA A 1044 -15.04 14.30 19.92
N LEU A 1045 -14.22 13.79 18.99
CA LEU A 1045 -13.38 14.63 18.13
C LEU A 1045 -14.25 15.51 17.21
N CYS A 1046 -15.29 14.95 16.59
CA CYS A 1046 -16.19 15.70 15.73
C CYS A 1046 -17.02 16.74 16.48
N VAL A 1047 -17.41 16.49 17.74
CA VAL A 1047 -18.01 17.51 18.61
C VAL A 1047 -17.04 18.68 18.80
N GLY A 1048 -15.75 18.41 19.04
CA GLY A 1048 -14.70 19.43 19.07
C GLY A 1048 -14.66 20.28 17.78
N VAL A 1049 -14.72 19.64 16.61
CA VAL A 1049 -14.75 20.34 15.31
C VAL A 1049 -16.01 21.21 15.15
N ILE A 1050 -17.19 20.71 15.54
CA ILE A 1050 -18.45 21.48 15.49
C ILE A 1050 -18.37 22.71 16.40
N LEU A 1051 -17.80 22.55 17.60
CA LEU A 1051 -17.62 23.63 18.57
C LEU A 1051 -16.71 24.75 18.04
N HIS A 1052 -15.71 24.43 17.22
CA HIS A 1052 -14.86 25.42 16.54
C HIS A 1052 -15.70 26.35 15.63
N GLY A 1053 -16.58 25.77 14.81
CA GLY A 1053 -17.47 26.51 13.90
C GLY A 1053 -18.51 27.40 14.62
N LEU A 1054 -18.97 26.97 15.79
CA LEU A 1054 -19.89 27.70 16.66
C LEU A 1054 -19.28 28.96 17.29
N CYS A 1055 -18.03 28.84 17.76
CA CYS A 1055 -17.34 29.91 18.47
C CYS A 1055 -16.79 30.98 17.53
N GLY A 1056 -16.49 30.65 16.28
CA GLY A 1056 -16.07 31.61 15.25
C GLY A 1056 -17.20 32.43 14.62
N SER A 1057 -18.39 32.51 15.24
CA SER A 1057 -19.62 32.90 14.54
C SER A 1057 -19.91 34.39 14.39
N LYS A 1058 -19.28 35.25 15.19
CA LYS A 1058 -19.43 36.70 15.07
C LYS A 1058 -18.08 37.40 15.22
N PRO A 1059 -17.65 38.21 14.23
CA PRO A 1059 -16.43 39.02 14.30
C PRO A 1059 -16.50 40.15 15.34
N GLU A 1060 -17.61 40.32 16.05
CA GLU A 1060 -17.82 41.44 16.98
C GLU A 1060 -17.32 41.19 18.41
N TYR A 1061 -16.86 39.97 18.71
CA TYR A 1061 -16.40 39.60 20.05
C TYR A 1061 -14.88 39.38 20.04
N ASN A 1062 -14.18 40.24 20.78
CA ASN A 1062 -12.74 40.18 20.97
C ASN A 1062 -12.38 38.88 21.71
N PHE A 1063 -11.82 37.90 21.01
CA PHE A 1063 -11.21 36.74 21.67
C PHE A 1063 -10.02 37.23 22.51
N LEU A 1064 -10.24 37.38 23.82
CA LEU A 1064 -9.18 37.66 24.78
C LEU A 1064 -8.25 36.45 24.91
N SER A 1065 -6.97 36.79 25.00
CA SER A 1065 -5.79 35.94 25.17
C SER A 1065 -5.88 34.97 26.35
N PHE A 1066 -5.25 33.80 26.20
CA PHE A 1066 -5.28 32.72 27.19
C PHE A 1066 -4.62 33.14 28.51
N PRO A 1067 -5.29 33.00 29.67
CA PRO A 1067 -4.65 33.28 30.96
C PRO A 1067 -3.73 32.15 31.47
N PHE A 1068 -3.79 30.94 30.88
CA PHE A 1068 -3.14 29.75 31.45
C PHE A 1068 -1.77 29.39 30.84
N LEU A 1069 -1.36 29.98 29.71
CA LEU A 1069 -0.06 29.75 29.08
C LEU A 1069 0.75 31.05 29.04
N ARG A 1070 1.29 31.44 30.19
CA ARG A 1070 2.19 32.60 30.31
C ARG A 1070 3.64 32.12 30.15
N ILE A 1071 4.12 32.02 28.91
CA ILE A 1071 5.54 31.80 28.64
C ILE A 1071 6.19 33.19 28.47
N GLN A 1072 7.07 33.59 29.40
CA GLN A 1072 7.88 34.83 29.33
C GLN A 1072 7.09 36.15 29.11
N GLY A 1073 5.88 36.29 29.65
CA GLY A 1073 5.17 37.58 29.68
C GLY A 1073 4.50 38.01 28.36
N GLN A 1074 4.53 37.18 27.31
CA GLN A 1074 3.85 37.44 26.04
C GLN A 1074 2.51 36.69 25.98
N GLN A 1075 1.43 37.39 25.59
CA GLN A 1075 0.09 36.80 25.49
C GLN A 1075 0.01 35.83 24.31
N VAL A 1076 -0.45 34.61 24.55
CA VAL A 1076 -0.67 33.60 23.50
C VAL A 1076 -2.02 33.87 22.85
N GLY A 1077 -2.01 34.14 21.53
CA GLY A 1077 -3.21 34.35 20.71
C GLY A 1077 -3.70 33.07 20.02
N LEU A 1078 -4.88 33.14 19.39
CA LEU A 1078 -5.42 32.07 18.54
C LEU A 1078 -4.51 31.77 17.35
N SER A 1079 -3.77 32.79 16.86
CA SER A 1079 -2.76 32.63 15.82
C SER A 1079 -1.66 31.62 16.20
N PHE A 1080 -1.22 31.60 17.46
CA PHE A 1080 -0.25 30.64 17.97
C PHE A 1080 -0.82 29.21 18.05
N VAL A 1081 -2.09 29.08 18.44
CA VAL A 1081 -2.78 27.78 18.49
C VAL A 1081 -2.91 27.18 17.09
N TYR A 1082 -3.28 27.99 16.08
CA TYR A 1082 -3.30 27.55 14.68
C TYR A 1082 -1.91 27.21 14.15
N LEU A 1083 -0.87 27.96 14.55
CA LEU A 1083 0.52 27.65 14.18
C LEU A 1083 0.93 26.27 14.68
N LEU A 1084 0.74 25.99 15.98
CA LEU A 1084 1.09 24.71 16.59
C LEU A 1084 0.27 23.55 15.99
N SER A 1085 -1.02 23.79 15.75
CA SER A 1085 -1.90 22.83 15.06
C SER A 1085 -1.41 22.52 13.65
N GLY A 1086 -0.95 23.53 12.91
CA GLY A 1086 -0.34 23.35 11.59
C GLY A 1086 0.93 22.51 11.64
N TYR A 1087 1.84 22.76 12.59
CA TYR A 1087 3.04 21.94 12.78
C TYR A 1087 2.69 20.49 13.13
N TYR A 1088 1.74 20.27 14.04
CA TYR A 1088 1.30 18.93 14.43
C TYR A 1088 0.69 18.15 13.25
N CYS A 1089 -0.15 18.80 12.43
CA CYS A 1089 -0.70 18.21 11.20
C CYS A 1089 0.39 17.90 10.18
N TYR A 1090 1.41 18.76 10.05
CA TYR A 1090 2.55 18.52 9.17
C TYR A 1090 3.33 17.28 9.60
N LEU A 1091 3.69 17.18 10.89
CA LEU A 1091 4.39 16.02 11.45
C LEU A 1091 3.56 14.74 11.34
N SER A 1092 2.24 14.83 11.53
CA SER A 1092 1.31 13.71 11.31
C SER A 1092 1.30 13.23 9.86
N GLY A 1093 1.37 14.17 8.89
CA GLY A 1093 1.53 13.85 7.47
C GLY A 1093 2.88 13.20 7.15
N LEU A 1094 3.98 13.64 7.79
CA LEU A 1094 5.28 12.98 7.67
C LEU A 1094 5.25 11.53 8.18
N ALA A 1095 4.48 11.27 9.24
CA ALA A 1095 4.27 9.93 9.81
C ALA A 1095 3.21 9.09 9.07
N LEU A 1096 2.72 9.52 7.89
CA LEU A 1096 1.66 8.86 7.11
C LEU A 1096 0.35 8.60 7.87
N ALA A 1097 0.09 9.38 8.93
CA ALA A 1097 -1.05 9.22 9.82
C ALA A 1097 -1.97 10.47 9.79
N PRO A 1098 -2.58 10.82 8.64
CA PRO A 1098 -3.35 12.06 8.50
C PRO A 1098 -4.57 12.10 9.43
N TYR A 1099 -5.13 10.95 9.83
CA TYR A 1099 -6.20 10.91 10.85
C TYR A 1099 -5.84 11.65 12.14
N ARG A 1100 -4.55 11.74 12.50
CA ARG A 1100 -4.11 12.46 13.69
C ARG A 1100 -4.43 13.95 13.61
N ALA A 1101 -4.58 14.53 12.42
CA ALA A 1101 -4.97 15.93 12.24
C ALA A 1101 -6.32 16.27 12.91
N PHE A 1102 -7.22 15.30 13.10
CA PHE A 1102 -8.46 15.51 13.85
C PHE A 1102 -8.25 15.88 15.31
N TYR A 1103 -7.20 15.34 15.95
CA TYR A 1103 -6.87 15.73 17.33
C TYR A 1103 -6.58 17.23 17.40
N ALA A 1104 -5.84 17.77 16.43
CA ALA A 1104 -5.59 19.21 16.35
C ALA A 1104 -6.88 20.00 16.07
N MET A 1105 -7.69 19.58 15.09
CA MET A 1105 -8.96 20.27 14.79
C MET A 1105 -9.90 20.32 16.00
N ALA A 1106 -10.06 19.19 16.71
CA ALA A 1106 -10.87 19.11 17.92
C ALA A 1106 -10.29 19.97 19.05
N PHE A 1107 -8.97 19.93 19.25
CA PHE A 1107 -8.27 20.72 20.26
C PHE A 1107 -8.47 22.23 20.07
N VAL A 1108 -8.38 22.73 18.83
CA VAL A 1108 -8.69 24.14 18.54
C VAL A 1108 -10.12 24.50 18.92
N GLY A 1109 -11.09 23.62 18.64
CA GLY A 1109 -12.49 23.83 19.00
C GLY A 1109 -12.74 23.86 20.50
N VAL A 1110 -12.14 22.95 21.26
CA VAL A 1110 -12.22 22.92 22.73
C VAL A 1110 -11.64 24.20 23.32
N ILE A 1111 -10.45 24.60 22.87
CA ILE A 1111 -9.77 25.82 23.33
C ILE A 1111 -10.58 27.08 23.00
N SER A 1112 -11.12 27.17 21.79
CA SER A 1112 -11.95 28.31 21.36
C SER A 1112 -13.21 28.44 22.22
N THR A 1113 -13.81 27.30 22.58
CA THR A 1113 -15.01 27.26 23.42
C THR A 1113 -14.72 27.62 24.86
N ALA A 1114 -13.65 27.06 25.44
CA ALA A 1114 -13.22 27.37 26.79
C ALA A 1114 -12.93 28.87 26.97
N SER A 1115 -12.28 29.47 25.97
CA SER A 1115 -11.99 30.91 25.95
C SER A 1115 -13.26 31.75 25.96
N ARG A 1116 -14.25 31.39 25.13
CA ARG A 1116 -15.53 32.11 25.04
C ARG A 1116 -16.35 32.00 26.33
N ILE A 1117 -16.34 30.84 26.99
CA ILE A 1117 -17.00 30.65 28.29
C ILE A 1117 -16.33 31.53 29.35
N LEU A 1118 -15.00 31.58 29.33
CA LEU A 1118 -14.22 32.37 30.27
C LEU A 1118 -14.43 33.88 30.08
N GLU A 1119 -14.43 34.36 28.84
CA GLU A 1119 -14.76 35.74 28.49
C GLU A 1119 -16.15 36.14 29.00
N ARG A 1120 -17.16 35.30 28.76
CA ARG A 1120 -18.52 35.54 29.24
C ARG A 1120 -18.57 35.63 30.78
N LYS A 1121 -17.87 34.72 31.47
CA LYS A 1121 -17.81 34.70 32.94
C LYS A 1121 -17.11 35.94 33.52
N TYR A 1122 -16.05 36.42 32.88
CA TYR A 1122 -15.38 37.66 33.30
C TYR A 1122 -16.24 38.91 33.03
N ARG A 1123 -16.93 38.94 31.89
CA ARG A 1123 -17.88 40.01 31.57
C ARG A 1123 -19.05 40.06 32.57
N GLU A 1124 -19.56 38.90 32.98
CA GLU A 1124 -20.61 38.79 34.00
C GLU A 1124 -20.12 39.19 35.41
N LYS A 1125 -18.81 39.04 35.69
CA LYS A 1125 -18.20 39.45 36.97
C LYS A 1125 -17.80 40.93 37.05
N GLY A 1126 -17.90 41.69 35.96
CA GLY A 1126 -17.50 43.12 35.93
C GLY A 1126 -15.99 43.36 36.05
N GLU A 1127 -15.17 42.31 36.14
CA GLU A 1127 -13.71 42.39 36.15
C GLU A 1127 -13.22 42.51 34.70
N ALA A 1128 -13.15 43.74 34.19
CA ALA A 1128 -12.54 44.04 32.91
C ALA A 1128 -11.01 43.91 33.00
N TYR A 1129 -10.49 42.68 33.09
CA TYR A 1129 -9.07 42.46 32.90
C TYR A 1129 -8.73 42.60 31.41
N PHE A 1130 -7.97 43.64 31.09
CA PHE A 1130 -7.41 44.05 29.78
C PHE A 1130 -8.33 44.77 28.78
N SER A 1131 -8.75 45.99 29.13
CA SER A 1131 -8.99 47.07 28.14
C SER A 1131 -7.75 47.96 27.99
N ALA A 1132 -6.61 47.40 27.57
CA ALA A 1132 -5.51 48.24 27.06
C ALA A 1132 -5.74 48.44 25.57
N SER A 1133 -6.19 49.64 25.18
CA SER A 1133 -6.49 50.11 23.82
C SER A 1133 -7.89 49.85 23.24
N ARG A 1134 -8.94 50.27 23.96
CA ARG A 1134 -10.02 51.04 23.30
C ARG A 1134 -10.25 52.30 24.11
N LYS A 1135 -9.79 53.43 23.58
CA LYS A 1135 -10.27 54.74 24.03
C LYS A 1135 -11.78 54.77 23.76
N HIS A 1136 -12.57 54.63 24.83
CA HIS A 1136 -13.90 55.19 24.88
C HIS A 1136 -13.81 56.68 24.54
N PHE A 1137 -14.55 57.15 23.56
CA PHE A 1137 -15.04 58.53 23.54
C PHE A 1137 -16.46 58.53 22.96
N HIS A 1138 -17.44 58.37 23.85
CA HIS A 1138 -18.66 59.15 23.74
C HIS A 1138 -18.35 60.54 24.31
N ARG A 1139 -18.67 61.61 23.56
CA ARG A 1139 -19.16 62.85 24.17
C ARG A 1139 -19.94 63.69 23.16
N HIS A 1140 -21.24 63.79 23.46
CA HIS A 1140 -22.31 64.68 22.96
C HIS A 1140 -22.58 64.78 21.47
#